data_AF-A0A0P1FBG9-F1
#
_entry.id   AF-A0A0P1FBG9-F1
#
_cell.length_a   1.000
_cell.length_b   1.000
_cell.length_c   1.000
_cell.angle_alpha   90.00
_cell.angle_beta   90.00
_cell.angle_gamma   90.00
#
_symmetry.space_group_name_H-M   'P 1'
#
loop_
_entity.id
_entity.type
_entity.pdbx_description
1 polymer ?
#
loop_
_entity_poly.entity_id
_entity_poly.type
_entity_poly.pdbx_seq_one_letter_code
_entity_poly.pdbx_strand_id
1 'polypeptide(L)'
;MTRLPTALAVIALMASPLTAQERPAAILVLDGSGSMWGQIDGTAKITIAQDVIGGLMTTLPADLDLGLTVYGHRRKGDCADIETLVMPGPDTRGAITGAVNGIKPKGKTPMADAVVAAAKALRHTEEAATVILVSDGIETCVPDVCAVARALEETGVDFTAHVVGFGVDAPETLAQFQCMADSTGGQFLSAANAAQLSAALTEVAVVDPTPEPAPLPGSLIYSVAEKHGEASRRVDVEWSLLNEDGEQMITAYHVDFGEQDLPEGIYTLTVTRVSDGARQEKQVVIRPNARTEAHFEFEAPLPQVTLLAPQTAAAGATISVDWTGPDAAQDYLDTAPVGAEARTYLTYTYTERGNPTALRVPAQPGDYEIRYVLGDGAQILARVPLTVTPAEFALEAPATAIAGATIDVSWTGSGYDEDYLSIASAGTAPNRYEAYTYVRKGNPAPLLMPTEPGQYEIRYITGQDTSIAVTRQIEVTALAFTLDAPESATAGSTIDVTWTGGGYDGDYLSVAALDAAPNRYEAYSYVRDGNPAPLLMPSAPGTYEIRYINGQDSTIASSRQIEITAFDFSLQGPETASAGSTIDVTWTGGGYDGDYLSVAALDAAPNRYEAYTYVRDGNPAPLLMPSTPGTYEIRYVNGQDSTIATSHQIEITALDFSLDAVGSAPLGATIDVGWTGGGYNDDYLTVAEVGSDGGAYLGYVYVRDGNPLRFRMPVIPGAYELRYINGQDASIAYSQPISLTDVAVTLTAPTSAKAGSAISVRHDGPDYDGDYVTFTEVGANADAYLTYTYTREGSELQVMTPDSPGTYELRYVTANGASRVLARQTFTVE
;
A
#
# COMPACT_ATOMS: atom_id res chain seq x y z
N MET A 1 50.59 -55.17 55.07
CA MET A 1 51.62 -54.12 55.29
C MET A 1 50.96 -52.94 55.97
N THR A 2 51.65 -52.43 56.98
CA THR A 2 51.26 -51.44 57.99
C THR A 2 51.32 -49.99 57.50
N ARG A 3 50.40 -49.11 57.97
CA ARG A 3 50.64 -47.92 58.84
C ARG A 3 49.68 -46.73 58.58
N LEU A 4 49.04 -46.30 59.68
CA LEU A 4 48.67 -44.96 60.17
C LEU A 4 48.10 -43.87 59.23
N PRO A 5 47.00 -43.19 59.63
CA PRO A 5 46.74 -41.80 59.31
C PRO A 5 47.16 -40.85 60.46
N THR A 6 47.76 -39.73 60.07
CA THR A 6 48.25 -38.65 60.94
C THR A 6 47.11 -37.73 61.35
N ALA A 7 46.96 -37.48 62.66
CA ALA A 7 46.05 -36.51 63.23
C ALA A 7 46.60 -35.08 63.11
N LEU A 8 45.74 -34.12 62.73
CA LEU A 8 45.99 -32.69 62.91
C LEU A 8 44.75 -32.08 63.59
N ALA A 9 44.92 -31.69 64.86
CA ALA A 9 43.93 -31.02 65.69
C ALA A 9 44.03 -29.51 65.50
N VAL A 10 42.92 -28.83 65.22
CA VAL A 10 42.79 -27.37 65.25
C VAL A 10 41.84 -27.00 66.38
N ILE A 11 42.36 -26.18 67.29
CA ILE A 11 41.66 -25.58 68.44
C ILE A 11 40.82 -24.41 67.93
N ALA A 12 39.51 -24.43 68.17
CA ALA A 12 38.65 -23.26 68.00
C ALA A 12 38.36 -22.66 69.39
N LEU A 13 38.86 -21.44 69.63
CA LEU A 13 38.51 -20.61 70.78
C LEU A 13 37.01 -20.27 70.73
N MET A 14 36.27 -20.58 71.80
CA MET A 14 34.96 -19.97 72.03
C MET A 14 35.16 -18.59 72.65
N ALA A 15 34.86 -17.54 71.88
CA ALA A 15 34.65 -16.20 72.41
C ALA A 15 33.14 -16.04 72.66
N SER A 16 32.73 -15.98 73.92
CA SER A 16 31.37 -15.59 74.30
C SER A 16 31.23 -14.07 74.09
N PRO A 17 30.32 -13.59 73.24
CA PRO A 17 30.05 -12.15 73.17
C PRO A 17 29.32 -11.72 74.44
N LEU A 18 29.83 -10.68 75.11
CA LEU A 18 29.02 -9.86 76.00
C LEU A 18 27.94 -9.20 75.14
N THR A 19 26.66 -9.44 75.44
CA THR A 19 25.58 -8.58 74.96
C THR A 19 25.63 -7.27 75.76
N ALA A 20 25.97 -6.17 75.09
CA ALA A 20 25.67 -4.85 75.59
C ALA A 20 24.15 -4.69 75.58
N GLN A 21 23.54 -4.38 76.73
CA GLN A 21 22.10 -4.14 76.82
C GLN A 21 21.83 -2.76 76.22
N GLU A 22 21.37 -2.72 74.97
CA GLU A 22 20.95 -1.49 74.29
C GLU A 22 19.81 -0.83 75.07
N ARG A 23 20.00 0.45 75.40
CA ARG A 23 18.95 1.26 76.03
C ARG A 23 18.10 1.89 74.92
N PRO A 24 16.77 1.85 75.01
CA PRO A 24 15.93 2.51 74.02
C PRO A 24 16.22 4.02 74.04
N ALA A 25 16.34 4.61 72.85
CA ALA A 25 16.58 6.04 72.67
C ALA A 25 15.38 6.68 71.96
N ALA A 26 14.94 7.84 72.48
CA ALA A 26 13.84 8.58 71.90
C ALA A 26 14.12 10.09 71.87
N ILE A 27 13.50 10.81 70.93
CA ILE A 27 13.51 12.28 70.93
C ILE A 27 12.08 12.81 70.95
N LEU A 28 11.81 13.68 71.92
CA LEU A 28 10.62 14.53 71.94
C LEU A 28 10.84 15.72 71.00
N VAL A 29 10.01 15.85 69.97
CA VAL A 29 9.95 17.01 69.07
C VAL A 29 8.80 17.91 69.51
N LEU A 30 9.11 19.11 69.99
CA LEU A 30 8.13 20.04 70.53
C LEU A 30 7.92 21.26 69.62
N ASP A 31 6.66 21.53 69.31
CA ASP A 31 6.22 22.73 68.61
C ASP A 31 6.39 23.99 69.47
N GLY A 32 7.25 24.90 68.99
CA GLY A 32 7.42 26.25 69.52
C GLY A 32 7.01 27.32 68.50
N SER A 33 6.15 27.00 67.55
CA SER A 33 5.65 27.94 66.55
C SER A 33 4.66 28.95 67.13
N GLY A 34 4.43 30.07 66.44
CA GLY A 34 3.61 31.17 66.97
C GLY A 34 2.18 30.79 67.38
N SER A 35 1.60 29.72 66.84
CA SER A 35 0.26 29.23 67.20
C SER A 35 0.17 28.73 68.64
N MET A 36 1.28 28.31 69.24
CA MET A 36 1.34 27.84 70.64
C MET A 36 1.05 28.92 71.69
N TRP A 37 0.93 30.19 71.28
CA TRP A 37 0.35 31.25 72.13
C TRP A 37 -1.18 31.23 72.21
N GLY A 38 -1.85 30.43 71.38
CA GLY A 38 -3.27 30.13 71.50
C GLY A 38 -3.60 29.61 72.89
N GLN A 39 -4.83 29.82 73.35
CA GLN A 39 -5.23 29.49 74.70
C GLN A 39 -6.22 28.32 74.72
N ILE A 40 -6.06 27.44 75.69
CA ILE A 40 -7.02 26.40 76.08
C ILE A 40 -7.43 26.72 77.52
N ASP A 41 -8.72 26.88 77.76
CA ASP A 41 -9.29 27.24 79.08
C ASP A 41 -8.60 28.44 79.75
N GLY A 42 -8.23 29.44 78.94
CA GLY A 42 -7.59 30.69 79.39
C GLY A 42 -6.08 30.61 79.63
N THR A 43 -5.44 29.45 79.47
CA THR A 43 -3.99 29.26 79.61
C THR A 43 -3.34 29.02 78.25
N ALA A 44 -2.19 29.63 77.97
CA ALA A 44 -1.49 29.45 76.69
C ALA A 44 -1.05 27.99 76.50
N LYS A 45 -1.21 27.45 75.30
CA LYS A 45 -0.85 26.07 74.95
C LYS A 45 0.60 25.75 75.28
N ILE A 46 1.54 26.66 75.01
CA ILE A 46 2.94 26.47 75.38
C ILE A 46 3.14 26.32 76.89
N THR A 47 2.41 27.09 77.70
CA THR A 47 2.48 26.98 79.16
C THR A 47 1.98 25.63 79.63
N ILE A 48 0.88 25.14 79.03
CA ILE A 48 0.37 23.80 79.32
C ILE A 48 1.37 22.72 78.90
N ALA A 49 1.96 22.82 77.71
CA ALA A 49 2.95 21.86 77.24
C ALA A 49 4.20 21.86 78.12
N GLN A 50 4.66 23.03 78.58
CA GLN A 50 5.77 23.17 79.52
C GLN A 50 5.52 22.45 80.85
N ASP A 51 4.35 22.67 81.45
CA ASP A 51 3.96 22.03 82.71
C ASP A 51 3.81 20.51 82.55
N VAL A 52 3.16 20.06 81.47
CA VAL A 52 2.94 18.63 81.22
C VAL A 52 4.25 17.89 80.94
N ILE A 53 5.13 18.45 80.11
CA ILE A 53 6.42 17.81 79.80
C ILE A 53 7.31 17.77 81.05
N GLY A 54 7.31 18.83 81.86
CA GLY A 54 8.00 18.82 83.15
C GLY A 54 7.49 17.71 84.08
N GLY A 55 6.17 17.48 84.11
CA GLY A 55 5.56 16.37 84.84
C GLY A 55 5.96 15.01 84.26
N LEU A 56 5.93 14.84 82.94
CA LEU A 56 6.30 13.61 82.24
C LEU A 56 7.73 13.17 82.58
N MET A 57 8.66 14.12 82.72
CA MET A 57 10.05 13.79 83.09
C MET A 57 10.15 13.09 84.45
N THR A 58 9.16 13.24 85.34
CA THR A 58 9.15 12.55 86.63
C THR A 58 8.55 11.14 86.59
N THR A 59 7.83 10.79 85.51
CA THR A 59 7.09 9.52 85.40
C THR A 59 7.74 8.53 84.43
N LEU A 60 8.60 8.98 83.52
CA LEU A 60 9.26 8.09 82.56
C LEU A 60 10.35 7.20 83.20
N PRO A 61 10.53 5.95 82.73
CA PRO A 61 11.54 5.01 83.21
C PRO A 61 12.95 5.61 83.17
N ALA A 62 13.78 5.31 84.19
CA ALA A 62 15.09 5.91 84.40
C ALA A 62 16.10 5.63 83.26
N ASP A 63 15.90 4.53 82.55
CA ASP A 63 16.76 3.90 81.55
C ASP A 63 16.44 4.25 80.09
N LEU A 64 15.43 5.09 79.84
CA LEU A 64 15.16 5.67 78.52
C LEU A 64 16.10 6.86 78.24
N ASP A 65 16.89 6.77 77.17
CA ASP A 65 17.78 7.83 76.72
C ASP A 65 16.97 8.86 75.89
N LEU A 66 16.49 9.91 76.54
CA LEU A 66 15.58 10.89 75.95
C LEU A 66 16.31 12.16 75.48
N GLY A 67 16.00 12.64 74.28
CA GLY A 67 16.44 13.95 73.76
C GLY A 67 15.27 14.91 73.50
N LEU A 68 15.59 16.17 73.17
CA LEU A 68 14.63 17.23 72.86
C LEU A 68 15.05 18.02 71.62
N THR A 69 14.15 18.05 70.63
CA THR A 69 14.22 18.94 69.47
C THR A 69 13.04 19.90 69.48
N VAL A 70 13.28 21.17 69.19
CA VAL A 70 12.25 22.21 69.20
C VAL A 70 12.31 22.99 67.89
N TYR A 71 11.15 23.28 67.31
CA TYR A 71 11.07 24.13 66.13
C TYR A 71 10.26 25.41 66.36
N GLY A 72 10.50 26.43 65.54
CA GLY A 72 9.75 27.69 65.53
C GLY A 72 9.98 28.61 66.74
N HIS A 73 10.87 28.29 67.67
CA HIS A 73 10.93 29.02 68.94
C HIS A 73 11.84 30.27 68.96
N ARG A 74 12.59 30.59 67.89
CA ARG A 74 13.61 31.67 67.90
C ARG A 74 13.40 32.72 66.82
N ARG A 75 12.99 32.32 65.62
CA ARG A 75 12.96 33.15 64.41
C ARG A 75 11.57 33.18 63.78
N LYS A 76 11.05 34.38 63.50
CA LYS A 76 9.73 34.56 62.88
C LYS A 76 9.82 34.30 61.37
N GLY A 77 8.95 33.45 60.83
CA GLY A 77 8.82 33.25 59.38
C GLY A 77 9.84 32.29 58.74
N ASP A 78 10.75 31.70 59.53
CA ASP A 78 11.87 30.89 59.04
C ASP A 78 11.59 29.38 59.21
N CYS A 79 11.60 28.64 58.10
CA CYS A 79 11.39 27.19 58.07
C CYS A 79 12.62 26.39 58.49
N ALA A 80 13.81 26.99 58.53
CA ALA A 80 15.02 26.35 59.04
C ALA A 80 15.19 26.54 60.56
N ASP A 81 14.17 27.04 61.27
CA ASP A 81 14.23 27.23 62.72
C ASP A 81 13.93 25.95 63.50
N ILE A 82 14.84 24.99 63.40
CA ILE A 82 14.83 23.72 64.13
C ILE A 82 16.12 23.64 64.95
N GLU A 83 16.03 23.20 66.20
CA GLU A 83 17.18 23.04 67.08
C GLU A 83 17.00 21.84 68.01
N THR A 84 17.98 20.94 68.00
CA THR A 84 18.09 19.90 69.03
C THR A 84 18.79 20.50 70.24
N LEU A 85 18.00 20.83 71.27
CA LEU A 85 18.47 21.47 72.49
C LEU A 85 19.14 20.46 73.43
N VAL A 86 18.69 19.20 73.39
CA VAL A 86 19.25 18.12 74.19
C VAL A 86 19.38 16.87 73.32
N MET A 87 20.61 16.36 73.19
CA MET A 87 20.84 15.07 72.53
C MET A 87 20.37 13.92 73.44
N PRO A 88 19.87 12.81 72.88
CA PRO A 88 19.57 11.59 73.63
C PRO A 88 20.78 11.08 74.40
N GLY A 89 20.54 10.66 75.63
CA GLY A 89 21.56 10.07 76.49
C GLY A 89 21.08 9.93 77.93
N PRO A 90 21.92 9.37 78.81
CA PRO A 90 21.56 9.17 80.20
C PRO A 90 21.40 10.50 80.95
N ASP A 91 20.44 10.53 81.89
CA ASP A 91 20.22 11.64 82.84
C ASP A 91 19.88 13.02 82.23
N THR A 92 19.26 13.06 81.05
CA THR A 92 18.92 14.30 80.31
C THR A 92 17.68 15.05 80.83
N ARG A 93 16.85 14.42 81.66
CA ARG A 93 15.53 14.93 82.13
C ARG A 93 15.56 16.37 82.68
N GLY A 94 16.57 16.68 83.49
CA GLY A 94 16.73 18.03 84.08
C GLY A 94 17.06 19.08 83.03
N ALA A 95 17.90 18.74 82.05
CA ALA A 95 18.26 19.61 80.94
C ALA A 95 17.04 19.85 80.01
N ILE A 96 16.26 18.81 79.74
CA ILE A 96 15.02 18.91 78.94
C ILE A 96 14.01 19.83 79.64
N THR A 97 13.76 19.63 80.93
CA THR A 97 12.82 20.48 81.70
C THR A 97 13.25 21.95 81.69
N GLY A 98 14.55 22.22 81.87
CA GLY A 98 15.10 23.58 81.79
C GLY A 98 14.97 24.20 80.40
N ALA A 99 15.25 23.42 79.36
CA ALA A 99 15.14 23.87 77.96
C ALA A 99 13.68 24.19 77.60
N VAL A 100 12.74 23.30 77.94
CA VAL A 100 11.31 23.46 77.65
C VAL A 100 10.73 24.71 78.30
N ASN A 101 11.03 24.96 79.58
CA ASN A 101 10.58 26.16 80.31
C ASN A 101 11.10 27.47 79.71
N GLY A 102 12.20 27.43 78.95
CA GLY A 102 12.78 28.59 78.25
C GLY A 102 12.12 28.91 76.91
N ILE A 103 11.29 28.02 76.37
CA ILE A 103 10.71 28.16 75.02
C ILE A 103 9.74 29.34 74.96
N LYS A 104 9.91 30.19 73.95
CA LYS A 104 9.03 31.32 73.65
C LYS A 104 8.54 31.22 72.20
N PRO A 105 7.27 30.88 71.97
CA PRO A 105 6.83 30.60 70.61
C PRO A 105 6.89 31.81 69.68
N LYS A 106 7.32 31.63 68.42
CA LYS A 106 7.59 32.78 67.52
C LYS A 106 7.47 32.55 66.01
N GLY A 107 7.77 31.36 65.55
CA GLY A 107 8.12 31.02 64.16
C GLY A 107 7.06 30.23 63.43
N LYS A 108 7.47 29.64 62.29
CA LYS A 108 6.67 28.72 61.49
C LYS A 108 6.73 27.29 62.07
N THR A 109 6.01 26.37 61.44
CA THR A 109 5.83 24.97 61.86
C THR A 109 6.52 24.01 60.87
N PRO A 110 7.87 23.93 60.80
CA PRO A 110 8.61 22.98 59.96
C PRO A 110 8.69 21.59 60.63
N MET A 111 7.53 20.97 60.80
CA MET A 111 7.34 19.70 61.49
C MET A 111 8.08 18.53 60.84
N ALA A 112 7.92 18.33 59.53
CA ALA A 112 8.53 17.21 58.81
C ALA A 112 10.06 17.25 58.90
N ASP A 113 10.66 18.43 58.67
CA ASP A 113 12.10 18.62 58.79
C ASP A 113 12.59 18.45 60.24
N ALA A 114 11.77 18.80 61.24
CA ALA A 114 12.09 18.59 62.65
C ALA A 114 12.11 17.10 63.03
N VAL A 115 11.17 16.32 62.50
CA VAL A 115 11.15 14.85 62.67
C VAL A 115 12.38 14.23 61.98
N VAL A 116 12.75 14.69 60.79
CA VAL A 116 13.99 14.27 60.12
C VAL A 116 15.23 14.61 60.95
N ALA A 117 15.29 15.80 61.54
CA ALA A 117 16.41 16.21 62.39
C ALA A 117 16.51 15.33 63.64
N ALA A 118 15.38 14.99 64.26
CA ALA A 118 15.31 14.08 65.40
C ALA A 118 15.74 12.64 65.01
N ALA A 119 15.22 12.10 63.92
CA ALA A 119 15.60 10.78 63.41
C ALA A 119 17.11 10.69 63.13
N LYS A 120 17.70 11.74 62.55
CA LYS A 120 19.16 11.82 62.34
C LYS A 120 19.94 11.89 63.64
N ALA A 121 19.46 12.66 64.62
CA ALA A 121 20.10 12.73 65.94
C ALA A 121 20.07 11.39 66.70
N LEU A 122 19.06 10.56 66.44
CA LEU A 122 18.96 9.18 66.93
C LEU A 122 19.73 8.15 66.09
N ARG A 123 20.36 8.56 64.99
CA ARG A 123 21.01 7.64 64.02
C ARG A 123 20.05 6.54 63.52
N HIS A 124 18.81 6.89 63.20
CA HIS A 124 17.74 5.95 62.82
C HIS A 124 18.10 4.91 61.74
N THR A 125 19.08 5.15 60.86
CA THR A 125 19.52 4.17 59.86
C THR A 125 20.42 3.07 60.44
N GLU A 126 20.88 3.22 61.68
CA GLU A 126 21.81 2.31 62.35
C GLU A 126 21.18 1.67 63.60
N GLU A 127 20.27 2.36 64.29
CA GLU A 127 19.65 1.93 65.55
C GLU A 127 18.14 2.17 65.50
N ALA A 128 17.38 1.32 66.23
CA ALA A 128 15.95 1.54 66.45
C ALA A 128 15.71 2.91 67.09
N ALA A 129 14.84 3.71 66.49
CA ALA A 129 14.72 5.13 66.81
C ALA A 129 13.26 5.56 66.92
N THR A 130 12.87 6.04 68.10
CA THR A 130 11.52 6.54 68.36
C THR A 130 11.49 8.07 68.43
N VAL A 131 10.64 8.69 67.63
CA VAL A 131 10.37 10.13 67.68
C VAL A 131 8.95 10.36 68.19
N ILE A 132 8.80 11.26 69.17
CA ILE A 132 7.50 11.66 69.71
C ILE A 132 7.29 13.13 69.37
N LEU A 133 6.39 13.42 68.45
CA LEU A 133 6.08 14.78 68.01
C LEU A 133 4.87 15.34 68.78
N VAL A 134 4.99 16.54 69.32
CA VAL A 134 3.87 17.31 69.90
C VAL A 134 3.68 18.59 69.11
N SER A 135 2.52 18.76 68.48
CA SER A 135 2.22 19.96 67.68
C SER A 135 0.76 20.41 67.75
N ASP A 136 0.55 21.73 67.61
CA ASP A 136 -0.76 22.37 67.67
C ASP A 136 -1.25 22.93 66.32
N GLY A 137 -0.52 22.66 65.23
CA GLY A 137 -0.80 23.28 63.94
C GLY A 137 -0.34 22.48 62.74
N ILE A 138 -0.90 22.83 61.58
CA ILE A 138 -0.52 22.26 60.30
C ILE A 138 0.90 22.66 59.91
N GLU A 139 1.61 21.75 59.25
CA GLU A 139 2.89 22.02 58.61
C GLU A 139 2.77 23.22 57.64
N THR A 140 3.69 24.18 57.73
CA THR A 140 3.67 25.43 56.93
C THR A 140 4.89 25.61 56.04
N CYS A 141 5.80 24.65 56.04
CA CYS A 141 7.09 24.71 55.35
C CYS A 141 7.27 23.60 54.31
N VAL A 142 6.80 22.39 54.60
CA VAL A 142 6.90 21.24 53.69
C VAL A 142 5.52 20.85 53.14
N PRO A 143 5.32 20.74 51.82
CA PRO A 143 4.01 20.43 51.25
C PRO A 143 3.45 19.03 51.58
N ASP A 144 4.31 18.00 51.69
CA ASP A 144 3.91 16.61 51.93
C ASP A 144 4.69 16.00 53.10
N VAL A 145 4.03 15.94 54.26
CA VAL A 145 4.59 15.41 55.51
C VAL A 145 4.62 13.88 55.52
N CYS A 146 3.67 13.24 54.84
CA CYS A 146 3.55 11.78 54.82
C CYS A 146 4.63 11.13 53.95
N ALA A 147 5.01 11.79 52.85
CA ALA A 147 6.13 11.34 52.04
C ALA A 147 7.44 11.33 52.85
N VAL A 148 7.65 12.34 53.70
CA VAL A 148 8.83 12.39 54.58
C VAL A 148 8.78 11.27 55.63
N ALA A 149 7.62 11.01 56.23
CA ALA A 149 7.44 9.94 57.20
C ALA A 149 7.73 8.55 56.60
N ARG A 150 7.16 8.24 55.43
CA ARG A 150 7.44 6.97 54.72
C ARG A 150 8.91 6.81 54.35
N ALA A 151 9.55 7.89 53.92
CA ALA A 151 10.98 7.84 53.59
C ALA A 151 11.85 7.55 54.82
N LEU A 152 11.46 8.03 56.01
CA LEU A 152 12.16 7.72 57.26
C LEU A 152 11.93 6.27 57.70
N GLU A 153 10.72 5.73 57.51
CA GLU A 153 10.43 4.31 57.74
C GLU A 153 11.25 3.40 56.82
N GLU A 154 11.27 3.70 55.52
CA GLU A 154 11.98 2.90 54.52
C GLU A 154 13.51 2.90 54.72
N THR A 155 14.06 3.96 55.32
CA THR A 155 15.51 4.13 55.50
C THR A 155 15.99 3.84 56.91
N GLY A 156 15.09 3.78 57.90
CA GLY A 156 15.39 3.49 59.29
C GLY A 156 15.44 2.01 59.61
N VAL A 157 16.18 1.65 60.64
CA VAL A 157 16.06 0.37 61.36
C VAL A 157 14.97 0.58 62.40
N ASP A 158 13.81 -0.06 62.26
CA ASP A 158 12.65 0.06 63.17
C ASP A 158 12.39 1.51 63.63
N PHE A 159 12.32 2.44 62.69
CA PHE A 159 11.98 3.82 62.99
C PHE A 159 10.50 3.92 63.36
N THR A 160 10.15 4.78 64.31
CA THR A 160 8.73 5.00 64.65
C THR A 160 8.50 6.44 65.04
N ALA A 161 7.52 7.09 64.42
CA ALA A 161 7.11 8.45 64.77
C ALA A 161 5.71 8.45 65.39
N HIS A 162 5.63 8.65 66.70
CA HIS A 162 4.36 8.94 67.38
C HIS A 162 4.03 10.42 67.24
N VAL A 163 2.76 10.75 67.03
CA VAL A 163 2.30 12.13 66.87
C VAL A 163 1.18 12.43 67.86
N VAL A 164 1.37 13.49 68.65
CA VAL A 164 0.38 14.01 69.60
C VAL A 164 -0.10 15.39 69.15
N GLY A 165 -1.33 15.44 68.64
CA GLY A 165 -1.97 16.69 68.23
C GLY A 165 -2.58 17.43 69.42
N PHE A 166 -2.06 18.62 69.77
CA PHE A 166 -2.45 19.34 70.98
C PHE A 166 -3.36 20.55 70.70
N GLY A 167 -4.63 20.46 71.09
CA GLY A 167 -5.64 21.50 70.90
C GLY A 167 -5.91 21.79 69.42
N VAL A 168 -6.04 20.73 68.62
CA VAL A 168 -6.27 20.77 67.17
C VAL A 168 -7.56 20.04 66.83
N ASP A 169 -8.50 20.75 66.19
CA ASP A 169 -9.77 20.18 65.72
C ASP A 169 -9.91 20.22 64.18
N ALA A 170 -8.96 20.87 63.49
CA ALA A 170 -9.02 21.04 62.04
C ALA A 170 -8.80 19.69 61.32
N PRO A 171 -9.76 19.22 60.49
CA PRO A 171 -9.67 17.90 59.85
C PRO A 171 -8.41 17.69 59.01
N GLU A 172 -7.95 18.73 58.31
CA GLU A 172 -6.76 18.67 57.46
C GLU A 172 -5.48 18.46 58.29
N THR A 173 -5.39 19.10 59.47
CA THR A 173 -4.26 18.93 60.39
C THR A 173 -4.28 17.55 61.04
N LEU A 174 -5.46 17.07 61.46
CA LEU A 174 -5.63 15.73 62.03
C LEU A 174 -5.26 14.63 61.01
N ALA A 175 -5.66 14.80 59.74
CA ALA A 175 -5.30 13.87 58.67
C ALA A 175 -3.78 13.84 58.44
N GLN A 176 -3.11 15.00 58.48
CA GLN A 176 -1.65 15.09 58.34
C GLN A 176 -0.93 14.37 59.50
N PHE A 177 -1.42 14.50 60.73
CA PHE A 177 -0.83 13.85 61.90
C PHE A 177 -1.04 12.33 61.89
N GLN A 178 -2.25 11.88 61.60
CA GLN A 178 -2.56 10.45 61.45
C GLN A 178 -1.68 9.81 60.39
N CYS A 179 -1.55 10.48 59.24
CA CYS A 179 -0.78 9.97 58.12
C CYS A 179 0.71 9.86 58.44
N MET A 180 1.30 10.81 59.18
CA MET A 180 2.69 10.72 59.62
C MET A 180 2.91 9.54 60.57
N ALA A 181 2.00 9.33 61.53
CA ALA A 181 2.10 8.22 62.48
C ALA A 181 1.93 6.86 61.77
N ASP A 182 0.85 6.68 61.01
CA ASP A 182 0.55 5.42 60.28
C ASP A 182 1.67 5.04 59.32
N SER A 183 2.30 6.02 58.68
CA SER A 183 3.39 5.80 57.72
C SER A 183 4.66 5.21 58.35
N THR A 184 4.80 5.25 59.67
CA THR A 184 5.97 4.76 60.42
C THR A 184 5.60 3.72 61.47
N GLY A 185 4.38 3.16 61.37
CA GLY A 185 3.84 2.25 62.40
C GLY A 185 3.61 2.90 63.78
N GLY A 186 3.75 4.22 63.88
CA GLY A 186 3.55 4.98 65.12
C GLY A 186 2.07 5.22 65.44
N GLN A 187 1.83 5.81 66.60
CA GLN A 187 0.48 6.13 67.08
C GLN A 187 0.18 7.62 66.92
N PHE A 188 -1.02 7.93 66.45
CA PHE A 188 -1.58 9.28 66.51
C PHE A 188 -2.57 9.41 67.66
N LEU A 189 -2.33 10.35 68.58
CA LEU A 189 -3.21 10.67 69.70
C LEU A 189 -3.58 12.16 69.70
N SER A 190 -4.86 12.47 69.89
CA SER A 190 -5.34 13.86 70.04
C SER A 190 -5.51 14.23 71.51
N ALA A 191 -5.03 15.41 71.91
CA ALA A 191 -5.17 15.93 73.27
C ALA A 191 -5.80 17.33 73.25
N ALA A 192 -6.97 17.50 73.87
CA ALA A 192 -7.68 18.78 73.91
C ALA A 192 -7.33 19.64 75.14
N ASN A 193 -6.68 19.07 76.16
CA ASN A 193 -6.30 19.77 77.40
C ASN A 193 -5.07 19.13 78.08
N ALA A 194 -4.59 19.73 79.17
CA ALA A 194 -3.39 19.31 79.90
C ALA A 194 -3.42 17.84 80.35
N ALA A 195 -4.55 17.36 80.87
CA ALA A 195 -4.68 16.00 81.39
C ALA A 195 -4.59 14.96 80.26
N GLN A 196 -5.23 15.26 79.11
CA GLN A 196 -5.16 14.41 77.93
C GLN A 196 -3.78 14.43 77.29
N LEU A 197 -3.10 15.58 77.27
CA LEU A 197 -1.73 15.68 76.76
C LEU A 197 -0.78 14.82 77.60
N SER A 198 -0.93 14.84 78.93
CA SER A 198 -0.13 14.00 79.83
C SER A 198 -0.40 12.52 79.64
N ALA A 199 -1.66 12.11 79.44
CA ALA A 199 -2.03 10.73 79.19
C ALA A 199 -1.45 10.23 77.85
N ALA A 200 -1.66 11.00 76.78
CA ALA A 200 -1.17 10.66 75.44
C ALA A 200 0.35 10.51 75.41
N LEU A 201 1.09 11.43 76.04
CA LEU A 201 2.55 11.35 76.11
C LEU A 201 3.06 10.18 76.96
N THR A 202 2.31 9.75 77.97
CA THR A 202 2.69 8.58 78.77
C THR A 202 2.49 7.29 77.99
N GLU A 203 1.40 7.21 77.21
CA GLU A 203 1.08 6.04 76.39
C GLU A 203 2.13 5.80 75.30
N VAL A 204 2.46 6.83 74.52
CA VAL A 204 3.42 6.70 73.40
C VAL A 204 4.88 6.63 73.84
N ALA A 205 5.17 6.88 75.12
CA ALA A 205 6.53 6.81 75.65
C ALA A 205 6.89 5.42 76.22
N VAL A 206 5.94 4.47 76.30
CA VAL A 206 6.21 3.08 76.65
C VAL A 206 6.48 2.29 75.36
N VAL A 207 7.74 1.96 75.12
CA VAL A 207 8.17 1.14 73.97
C VAL A 207 7.87 -0.34 74.31
N ASP A 208 6.91 -0.96 73.61
CA ASP A 208 6.59 -2.39 73.78
C ASP A 208 7.59 -3.26 72.98
N PRO A 209 8.24 -4.29 73.58
CA PRO A 209 9.09 -5.21 72.84
C PRO A 209 8.27 -6.20 72.01
N THR A 210 8.53 -6.23 70.70
CA THR A 210 7.88 -7.05 69.68
C THR A 210 8.01 -8.56 69.96
N PRO A 211 6.93 -9.36 69.81
CA PRO A 211 7.01 -10.83 69.91
C PRO A 211 7.70 -11.45 68.68
N GLU A 212 8.51 -12.49 68.92
CA GLU A 212 9.24 -13.27 67.91
C GLU A 212 8.29 -13.86 66.84
N PRO A 213 8.53 -13.65 65.54
CA PRO A 213 7.62 -14.11 64.49
C PRO A 213 7.67 -15.64 64.34
N ALA A 214 6.50 -16.25 64.15
CA ALA A 214 6.40 -17.64 63.73
C ALA A 214 7.16 -17.86 62.40
N PRO A 215 7.83 -19.02 62.20
CA PRO A 215 8.54 -19.28 60.97
C PRO A 215 7.56 -19.28 59.78
N LEU A 216 7.86 -18.52 58.73
CA LEU A 216 7.05 -18.51 57.52
C LEU A 216 7.19 -19.87 56.81
N PRO A 217 6.14 -20.37 56.14
CA PRO A 217 6.22 -21.58 55.33
C PRO A 217 7.33 -21.48 54.28
N GLY A 218 7.84 -22.63 53.84
CA GLY A 218 8.75 -22.67 52.69
C GLY A 218 7.96 -22.65 51.38
N SER A 219 8.53 -22.09 50.32
CA SER A 219 7.87 -21.99 49.02
C SER A 219 8.44 -23.03 48.04
N LEU A 220 7.58 -23.81 47.41
CA LEU A 220 7.90 -24.71 46.31
C LEU A 220 7.60 -24.01 44.99
N ILE A 221 8.61 -23.84 44.16
CA ILE A 221 8.47 -23.39 42.78
C ILE A 221 8.67 -24.61 41.88
N TYR A 222 7.67 -24.93 41.08
CA TYR A 222 7.73 -26.05 40.16
C TYR A 222 7.45 -25.60 38.73
N SER A 223 8.14 -26.21 37.78
CA SER A 223 7.88 -25.97 36.37
C SER A 223 8.18 -27.19 35.52
N VAL A 224 7.59 -27.20 34.33
CA VAL A 224 7.82 -28.20 33.31
C VAL A 224 8.08 -27.52 31.97
N ALA A 225 9.00 -28.07 31.19
CA ALA A 225 9.20 -27.71 29.81
C ALA A 225 9.09 -28.94 28.92
N GLU A 226 8.62 -28.78 27.69
CA GLU A 226 8.73 -29.83 26.67
C GLU A 226 9.77 -29.43 25.63
N LYS A 227 10.81 -30.25 25.48
CA LYS A 227 11.86 -30.04 24.49
C LYS A 227 11.41 -30.50 23.11
N HIS A 228 11.61 -29.62 22.13
CA HIS A 228 11.37 -29.84 20.71
C HIS A 228 12.62 -29.39 19.93
N GLY A 229 13.60 -30.29 19.84
CA GLY A 229 14.94 -29.97 19.32
C GLY A 229 15.68 -29.04 20.30
N GLU A 230 16.12 -27.88 19.81
CA GLU A 230 16.73 -26.83 20.64
C GLU A 230 15.70 -25.91 21.32
N ALA A 231 14.43 -25.98 20.92
CA ALA A 231 13.37 -25.12 21.46
C ALA A 231 12.64 -25.80 22.63
N SER A 232 12.12 -24.99 23.56
CA SER A 232 11.20 -25.45 24.61
C SER A 232 9.80 -24.92 24.34
N ARG A 233 8.79 -25.77 24.45
CA ARG A 233 7.37 -25.47 24.25
C ARG A 233 6.59 -25.62 25.55
N ARG A 234 5.46 -24.91 25.61
CA ARG A 234 4.45 -25.11 26.67
C ARG A 234 3.79 -26.47 26.46
N VAL A 235 3.63 -27.20 27.56
CA VAL A 235 3.08 -28.55 27.59
C VAL A 235 1.90 -28.60 28.56
N ASP A 236 0.80 -29.17 28.10
CA ASP A 236 -0.35 -29.40 28.95
C ASP A 236 -0.06 -30.57 29.90
N VAL A 237 -0.02 -30.25 31.19
CA VAL A 237 0.28 -31.21 32.25
C VAL A 237 -0.73 -31.16 33.38
N GLU A 238 -0.83 -32.29 34.07
CA GLU A 238 -1.48 -32.44 35.36
C GLU A 238 -0.40 -32.60 36.44
N TRP A 239 -0.47 -31.74 37.45
CA TRP A 239 0.39 -31.77 38.63
C TRP A 239 -0.33 -32.43 39.80
N SER A 240 0.40 -33.28 40.53
CA SER A 240 -0.04 -33.87 41.78
C SER A 240 1.07 -33.72 42.81
N LEU A 241 0.76 -33.10 43.95
CA LEU A 241 1.68 -32.99 45.09
C LEU A 241 1.12 -33.75 46.29
N LEU A 242 1.87 -34.70 46.81
CA LEU A 242 1.51 -35.53 47.97
C LEU A 242 2.50 -35.30 49.12
N ASN A 243 2.02 -35.21 50.35
CA ASN A 243 2.89 -35.23 51.53
C ASN A 243 3.32 -36.67 51.88
N GLU A 244 4.17 -36.82 52.91
CA GLU A 244 4.70 -38.13 53.34
C GLU A 244 3.60 -39.11 53.84
N ASP A 245 2.49 -38.58 54.34
CA ASP A 245 1.31 -39.36 54.78
C ASP A 245 0.40 -39.78 53.61
N GLY A 246 0.72 -39.37 52.38
CA GLY A 246 -0.07 -39.62 51.17
C GLY A 246 -1.29 -38.70 51.02
N GLU A 247 -1.38 -37.63 51.81
CA GLU A 247 -2.39 -36.58 51.65
C GLU A 247 -2.04 -35.68 50.46
N GLN A 248 -3.05 -35.39 49.65
CA GLN A 248 -2.90 -34.61 48.43
C GLN A 248 -2.97 -33.12 48.75
N MET A 249 -1.86 -32.42 48.50
CA MET A 249 -1.71 -30.99 48.80
C MET A 249 -2.15 -30.12 47.63
N ILE A 250 -1.91 -30.56 46.38
CA ILE A 250 -2.25 -29.81 45.17
C ILE A 250 -2.72 -30.76 44.07
N THR A 251 -3.70 -30.29 43.29
CA THR A 251 -3.94 -30.72 41.92
C THR A 251 -4.08 -29.50 41.03
N ALA A 252 -3.23 -29.40 40.01
CA ALA A 252 -3.27 -28.30 39.07
C ALA A 252 -3.23 -28.85 37.63
N TYR A 253 -4.04 -28.24 36.76
CA TYR A 253 -4.18 -28.65 35.36
C TYR A 253 -3.79 -27.48 34.44
N HIS A 254 -3.13 -27.78 33.32
CA HIS A 254 -2.82 -26.81 32.25
C HIS A 254 -1.97 -25.61 32.71
N VAL A 255 -1.01 -25.84 33.61
CA VAL A 255 -0.03 -24.83 34.03
C VAL A 255 1.39 -25.38 33.86
N ASP A 256 2.24 -24.63 33.18
CA ASP A 256 3.65 -24.95 32.92
C ASP A 256 4.57 -24.55 34.09
N PHE A 257 4.10 -23.68 34.98
CA PHE A 257 4.76 -23.35 36.24
C PHE A 257 3.75 -23.09 37.37
N GLY A 258 4.20 -23.21 38.62
CA GLY A 258 3.43 -22.83 39.80
C GLY A 258 4.30 -22.58 41.02
N GLU A 259 3.76 -21.86 41.99
CA GLU A 259 4.37 -21.58 43.29
C GLU A 259 3.38 -21.95 44.40
N GLN A 260 3.84 -22.68 45.41
CA GLN A 260 3.03 -23.08 46.55
C GLN A 260 3.79 -22.93 47.87
N ASP A 261 3.20 -22.23 48.82
CA ASP A 261 3.67 -22.22 50.21
C ASP A 261 3.22 -23.49 50.94
N LEU A 262 4.18 -24.15 51.59
CA LEU A 262 4.01 -25.44 52.24
C LEU A 262 4.68 -25.45 53.61
N PRO A 263 4.10 -26.15 54.60
CA PRO A 263 4.79 -26.47 55.85
C PRO A 263 6.11 -27.22 55.60
N GLU A 264 7.04 -27.13 56.55
CA GLU A 264 8.25 -27.95 56.55
C GLU A 264 7.89 -29.44 56.43
N GLY A 265 8.55 -30.15 55.50
CA GLY A 265 8.26 -31.55 55.25
C GLY A 265 8.83 -32.06 53.93
N ILE A 266 8.69 -33.36 53.70
CA ILE A 266 9.04 -34.02 52.45
C ILE A 266 7.76 -34.23 51.64
N TYR A 267 7.81 -33.87 50.36
CA TYR A 267 6.69 -34.01 49.43
C TYR A 267 7.13 -34.71 48.16
N THR A 268 6.19 -35.40 47.54
CA THR A 268 6.36 -36.05 46.24
C THR A 268 5.58 -35.26 45.20
N LEU A 269 6.30 -34.60 44.29
CA LEU A 269 5.74 -33.85 43.19
C LEU A 269 5.74 -34.72 41.92
N THR A 270 4.57 -34.93 41.34
CA THR A 270 4.36 -35.67 40.11
C THR A 270 3.85 -34.72 39.03
N VAL A 271 4.39 -34.86 37.81
CA VAL A 271 3.87 -34.22 36.60
C VAL A 271 3.49 -35.29 35.59
N THR A 272 2.29 -35.18 35.02
CA THR A 272 1.78 -36.09 33.97
C THR A 272 1.40 -35.29 32.74
N ARG A 273 1.98 -35.60 31.58
CA ARG A 273 1.64 -34.98 30.30
C ARG A 273 0.28 -35.48 29.82
N VAL A 274 -0.62 -34.54 29.52
CA VAL A 274 -2.02 -34.85 29.18
C VAL A 274 -2.14 -35.55 27.83
N SER A 275 -1.26 -35.28 26.88
CA SER A 275 -1.36 -35.78 25.50
C SER A 275 -1.18 -37.30 25.38
N ASP A 276 -0.29 -37.90 26.17
CA ASP A 276 0.07 -39.32 26.07
C ASP A 276 0.18 -40.04 27.42
N GLY A 277 -0.05 -39.34 28.53
CA GLY A 277 0.02 -39.89 29.89
C GLY A 277 1.45 -40.10 30.40
N ALA A 278 2.48 -39.55 29.73
CA ALA A 278 3.86 -39.65 30.21
C ALA A 278 4.01 -38.99 31.59
N ARG A 279 4.60 -39.69 32.56
CA ARG A 279 4.67 -39.27 33.97
C ARG A 279 6.13 -39.17 34.45
N GLN A 280 6.43 -38.09 35.18
CA GLN A 280 7.69 -37.92 35.92
C GLN A 280 7.39 -37.55 37.38
N GLU A 281 8.30 -37.90 38.29
CA GLU A 281 8.13 -37.69 39.73
C GLU A 281 9.45 -37.28 40.38
N LYS A 282 9.39 -36.36 41.36
CA LYS A 282 10.55 -35.88 42.12
C LYS A 282 10.16 -35.66 43.60
N GLN A 283 11.03 -36.08 44.51
CA GLN A 283 10.89 -35.73 45.93
C GLN A 283 11.52 -34.36 46.21
N VAL A 284 10.80 -33.53 46.97
CA VAL A 284 11.23 -32.17 47.37
C VAL A 284 11.15 -32.04 48.89
N VAL A 285 12.13 -31.36 49.48
CA VAL A 285 12.20 -31.11 50.93
C VAL A 285 12.00 -29.62 51.16
N ILE A 286 10.87 -29.27 51.77
CA ILE A 286 10.52 -27.89 52.08
C ILE A 286 11.09 -27.51 53.44
N ARG A 287 11.77 -26.36 53.51
CA ARG A 287 12.31 -25.78 54.75
C ARG A 287 11.67 -24.42 54.99
N PRO A 288 11.47 -24.02 56.26
CA PRO A 288 10.93 -22.69 56.58
C PRO A 288 11.78 -21.57 55.98
N ASN A 289 11.14 -20.50 55.52
CA ASN A 289 11.79 -19.34 54.89
C ASN A 289 12.71 -19.66 53.69
N ALA A 290 12.57 -20.84 53.07
CA ALA A 290 13.40 -21.25 51.94
C ALA A 290 12.58 -21.48 50.67
N ARG A 291 13.19 -21.18 49.52
CA ARG A 291 12.64 -21.50 48.19
C ARG A 291 13.23 -22.81 47.70
N THR A 292 12.36 -23.72 47.27
CA THR A 292 12.73 -25.04 46.72
C THR A 292 12.28 -25.12 45.28
N GLU A 293 13.17 -25.46 44.35
CA GLU A 293 12.88 -25.50 42.92
C GLU A 293 12.81 -26.94 42.37
N ALA A 294 11.77 -27.22 41.58
CA ALA A 294 11.56 -28.50 40.91
C ALA A 294 11.22 -28.31 39.43
N HIS A 295 12.21 -28.55 38.57
CA HIS A 295 12.05 -28.50 37.12
C HIS A 295 11.94 -29.90 36.52
N PHE A 296 11.00 -30.07 35.59
CA PHE A 296 10.77 -31.29 34.81
C PHE A 296 10.91 -31.01 33.32
N GLU A 297 11.34 -32.00 32.54
CA GLU A 297 11.51 -31.86 31.09
C GLU A 297 10.94 -33.08 30.36
N PHE A 298 9.97 -32.88 29.47
CA PHE A 298 9.46 -33.92 28.56
C PHE A 298 10.12 -33.81 27.18
N GLU A 299 10.38 -34.94 26.50
CA GLU A 299 10.71 -34.95 25.06
C GLU A 299 9.43 -35.04 24.22
N ALA A 300 9.28 -34.17 23.23
CA ALA A 300 8.13 -34.19 22.32
C ALA A 300 8.11 -35.48 21.47
N PRO A 301 6.96 -36.17 21.34
CA PRO A 301 6.85 -37.33 20.45
C PRO A 301 6.99 -36.89 18.98
N LEU A 302 7.97 -37.46 18.27
CA LEU A 302 8.23 -37.11 16.87
C LEU A 302 7.29 -37.87 15.92
N PRO A 303 6.76 -37.21 14.88
CA PRO A 303 5.96 -37.88 13.86
C PRO A 303 6.83 -38.81 13.01
N GLN A 304 6.25 -39.91 12.54
CA GLN A 304 6.96 -40.85 11.68
C GLN A 304 7.00 -40.32 10.23
N VAL A 305 8.18 -40.38 9.63
CA VAL A 305 8.42 -40.01 8.23
C VAL A 305 9.07 -41.17 7.49
N THR A 306 8.66 -41.40 6.25
CA THR A 306 9.42 -42.23 5.31
C THR A 306 9.83 -41.41 4.10
N LEU A 307 11.00 -41.70 3.54
CA LEU A 307 11.53 -41.06 2.34
C LEU A 307 11.71 -42.11 1.25
N LEU A 308 11.27 -41.78 0.04
CA LEU A 308 11.51 -42.57 -1.17
C LEU A 308 12.26 -41.69 -2.17
N ALA A 309 13.55 -41.99 -2.34
CA ALA A 309 14.45 -41.28 -3.23
C ALA A 309 15.44 -42.27 -3.88
N PRO A 310 16.02 -41.92 -5.05
CA PRO A 310 17.15 -42.64 -5.60
C PRO A 310 18.33 -42.70 -4.61
N GLN A 311 18.96 -43.87 -4.49
CA GLN A 311 20.17 -44.04 -3.65
C GLN A 311 21.45 -43.58 -4.35
N THR A 312 21.38 -43.30 -5.65
CA THR A 312 22.51 -42.84 -6.46
C THR A 312 22.06 -41.73 -7.40
N ALA A 313 22.87 -40.68 -7.56
CA ALA A 313 22.62 -39.62 -8.52
C ALA A 313 23.93 -38.99 -9.00
N ALA A 314 23.94 -38.41 -10.20
CA ALA A 314 25.09 -37.66 -10.68
C ALA A 314 25.27 -36.34 -9.90
N ALA A 315 26.52 -35.90 -9.76
CA ALA A 315 26.87 -34.63 -9.13
C ALA A 315 26.13 -33.46 -9.79
N GLY A 316 25.49 -32.63 -8.96
CA GLY A 316 24.71 -31.47 -9.40
C GLY A 316 23.35 -31.80 -10.05
N ALA A 317 22.97 -33.08 -10.17
CA ALA A 317 21.67 -33.47 -10.71
C ALA A 317 20.51 -33.03 -9.80
N THR A 318 19.30 -33.02 -10.34
CA THR A 318 18.06 -32.85 -9.55
C THR A 318 17.33 -34.18 -9.51
N ILE A 319 17.02 -34.66 -8.30
CA ILE A 319 16.28 -35.91 -8.07
C ILE A 319 14.87 -35.61 -7.54
N SER A 320 13.93 -36.50 -7.87
CA SER A 320 12.60 -36.50 -7.29
C SER A 320 12.63 -37.22 -5.95
N VAL A 321 12.09 -36.60 -4.92
CA VAL A 321 11.99 -37.19 -3.58
C VAL A 321 10.55 -37.16 -3.11
N ASP A 322 10.01 -38.35 -2.84
CA ASP A 322 8.71 -38.55 -2.23
C ASP A 322 8.87 -38.76 -0.71
N TRP A 323 7.88 -38.35 0.07
CA TRP A 323 7.85 -38.63 1.51
C TRP A 323 6.45 -38.96 2.03
N THR A 324 6.40 -39.65 3.17
CA THR A 324 5.20 -39.72 4.02
C THR A 324 5.48 -39.02 5.33
N GLY A 325 4.47 -38.42 5.95
CA GLY A 325 4.59 -37.68 7.20
C GLY A 325 4.03 -36.27 7.09
N PRO A 326 4.43 -35.34 7.99
CA PRO A 326 3.92 -33.98 7.96
C PRO A 326 4.37 -33.20 6.70
N ASP A 327 3.71 -32.08 6.48
CA ASP A 327 4.07 -31.04 5.50
C ASP A 327 3.79 -29.69 6.17
N ALA A 328 4.38 -29.49 7.35
CA ALA A 328 4.19 -28.28 8.11
C ALA A 328 4.98 -27.13 7.48
N ALA A 329 4.58 -25.89 7.80
CA ALA A 329 5.26 -24.72 7.26
C ALA A 329 6.75 -24.74 7.63
N GLN A 330 7.61 -24.46 6.65
CA GLN A 330 9.08 -24.50 6.76
C GLN A 330 9.69 -25.89 6.91
N ASP A 331 8.93 -26.99 6.84
CA ASP A 331 9.53 -28.32 6.69
C ASP A 331 10.30 -28.39 5.36
N TYR A 332 11.45 -29.08 5.38
CA TYR A 332 12.31 -29.14 4.21
C TYR A 332 13.01 -30.49 4.07
N LEU A 333 13.29 -30.83 2.82
CA LEU A 333 14.20 -31.91 2.46
C LEU A 333 15.56 -31.31 2.17
N ASP A 334 16.63 -31.94 2.63
CA ASP A 334 17.99 -31.51 2.34
C ASP A 334 18.90 -32.64 1.89
N THR A 335 20.06 -32.27 1.35
CA THR A 335 21.21 -33.16 1.27
C THR A 335 22.31 -32.66 2.18
N ALA A 336 22.97 -33.58 2.87
CA ALA A 336 24.03 -33.25 3.82
C ALA A 336 25.12 -34.33 3.86
N PRO A 337 26.33 -34.00 4.36
CA PRO A 337 27.32 -35.02 4.70
C PRO A 337 26.72 -36.02 5.69
N VAL A 338 27.13 -37.29 5.59
CA VAL A 338 26.63 -38.35 6.46
C VAL A 338 26.86 -38.00 7.94
N GLY A 339 25.78 -37.95 8.72
CA GLY A 339 25.82 -37.70 10.16
C GLY A 339 25.88 -36.23 10.55
N ALA A 340 25.70 -35.30 9.61
CA ALA A 340 25.67 -33.88 9.90
C ALA A 340 24.47 -33.48 10.78
N GLU A 341 24.63 -32.41 11.57
CA GLU A 341 23.53 -31.80 12.33
C GLU A 341 22.46 -31.21 11.40
N ALA A 342 21.23 -31.06 11.89
CA ALA A 342 20.06 -30.70 11.08
C ALA A 342 20.19 -29.39 10.29
N ARG A 343 20.91 -28.40 10.82
CA ARG A 343 21.15 -27.11 10.15
C ARG A 343 22.38 -27.10 9.25
N THR A 344 23.14 -28.18 9.21
CA THR A 344 24.31 -28.32 8.33
C THR A 344 23.88 -29.09 7.08
N TYR A 345 23.56 -28.38 6.01
CA TYR A 345 23.14 -28.94 4.72
C TYR A 345 23.91 -28.30 3.56
N LEU A 346 23.95 -28.99 2.42
CA LEU A 346 24.59 -28.54 1.17
C LEU A 346 23.55 -27.99 0.19
N THR A 347 22.41 -28.65 0.10
CA THR A 347 21.27 -28.25 -0.73
C THR A 347 19.99 -28.53 0.06
N TYR A 348 18.92 -27.80 -0.22
CA TYR A 348 17.63 -28.03 0.40
C TYR A 348 16.49 -27.58 -0.51
N THR A 349 15.30 -28.08 -0.23
CA THR A 349 14.03 -27.68 -0.86
C THR A 349 12.92 -27.78 0.17
N TYR A 350 12.02 -26.78 0.21
CA TYR A 350 10.87 -26.84 1.12
C TYR A 350 9.85 -27.86 0.63
N THR A 351 9.22 -28.57 1.56
CA THR A 351 8.21 -29.60 1.26
C THR A 351 6.93 -28.99 0.66
N GLU A 352 6.62 -27.73 1.00
CA GLU A 352 5.46 -26.98 0.45
C GLU A 352 5.46 -26.83 -1.08
N ARG A 353 6.58 -27.11 -1.75
CA ARG A 353 6.70 -27.10 -3.22
C ARG A 353 5.96 -28.27 -3.90
N GLY A 354 5.53 -29.28 -3.15
CA GLY A 354 4.75 -30.42 -3.62
C GLY A 354 5.39 -31.76 -3.30
N ASN A 355 4.61 -32.85 -3.36
CA ASN A 355 5.07 -34.22 -3.08
C ASN A 355 4.72 -35.15 -4.26
N PRO A 356 5.71 -35.65 -5.04
CA PRO A 356 7.15 -35.48 -4.85
C PRO A 356 7.64 -34.05 -5.10
N THR A 357 8.78 -33.70 -4.47
CA THR A 357 9.51 -32.46 -4.74
C THR A 357 10.85 -32.73 -5.40
N ALA A 358 11.35 -31.73 -6.13
CA ALA A 358 12.66 -31.74 -6.72
C ALA A 358 13.73 -31.30 -5.70
N LEU A 359 14.70 -32.17 -5.41
CA LEU A 359 15.83 -31.91 -4.52
C LEU A 359 17.15 -31.91 -5.32
N ARG A 360 17.96 -30.88 -5.15
CA ARG A 360 19.27 -30.74 -5.79
C ARG A 360 20.30 -31.64 -5.11
N VAL A 361 21.14 -32.33 -5.88
CA VAL A 361 22.25 -33.15 -5.39
C VAL A 361 23.53 -32.30 -5.25
N PRO A 362 24.41 -32.57 -4.30
CA PRO A 362 25.71 -31.89 -4.20
C PRO A 362 26.54 -31.95 -5.48
N ALA A 363 27.33 -30.91 -5.73
CA ALA A 363 28.20 -30.81 -6.92
C ALA A 363 29.50 -31.65 -6.81
N GLN A 364 29.83 -32.12 -5.61
CA GLN A 364 31.02 -32.95 -5.38
C GLN A 364 30.60 -34.43 -5.27
N PRO A 365 31.25 -35.35 -6.00
CA PRO A 365 31.05 -36.78 -5.82
C PRO A 365 31.41 -37.24 -4.41
N GLY A 366 30.66 -38.19 -3.86
CA GLY A 366 30.84 -38.69 -2.50
C GLY A 366 29.58 -39.31 -1.91
N ASP A 367 29.67 -39.75 -0.65
CA ASP A 367 28.53 -40.28 0.09
C ASP A 367 27.87 -39.20 0.95
N TYR A 368 26.56 -39.08 0.82
CA TYR A 368 25.71 -38.09 1.47
C TYR A 368 24.45 -38.76 2.02
N GLU A 369 23.61 -38.00 2.70
CA GLU A 369 22.28 -38.40 3.10
C GLU A 369 21.24 -37.37 2.64
N ILE A 370 20.06 -37.85 2.25
CA ILE A 370 18.86 -37.05 2.07
C ILE A 370 18.10 -37.09 3.38
N ARG A 371 17.74 -35.93 3.92
CA ARG A 371 17.05 -35.83 5.21
C ARG A 371 15.73 -35.11 5.07
N TYR A 372 14.74 -35.56 5.83
CA TYR A 372 13.55 -34.79 6.12
C TYR A 372 13.76 -34.04 7.43
N VAL A 373 13.65 -32.72 7.41
CA VAL A 373 13.85 -31.87 8.58
C VAL A 373 12.58 -31.06 8.86
N LEU A 374 12.08 -31.15 10.10
CA LEU A 374 11.01 -30.28 10.58
C LEU A 374 11.49 -28.84 10.63
N GLY A 375 10.73 -27.91 10.06
CA GLY A 375 11.02 -26.48 10.11
C GLY A 375 11.01 -25.94 11.53
N ASP A 376 10.09 -26.47 12.36
CA ASP A 376 9.99 -26.15 13.77
C ASP A 376 11.05 -26.92 14.58
N GLY A 377 12.01 -26.22 15.18
CA GLY A 377 13.07 -26.81 16.01
C GLY A 377 14.20 -27.54 15.26
N ALA A 378 14.16 -27.62 13.92
CA ALA A 378 15.18 -28.23 13.06
C ALA A 378 15.52 -29.68 13.47
N GLN A 379 14.51 -30.56 13.53
CA GLN A 379 14.71 -31.98 13.87
C GLN A 379 14.68 -32.88 12.62
N ILE A 380 15.66 -33.77 12.51
CA ILE A 380 15.73 -34.77 11.42
C ILE A 380 14.78 -35.94 11.75
N LEU A 381 13.74 -36.14 10.95
CA LEU A 381 12.76 -37.21 11.14
C LEU A 381 13.09 -38.49 10.36
N ALA A 382 13.69 -38.35 9.18
CA ALA A 382 14.09 -39.46 8.34
C ALA A 382 15.39 -39.15 7.61
N ARG A 383 16.15 -40.20 7.30
CA ARG A 383 17.38 -40.12 6.50
C ARG A 383 17.46 -41.29 5.53
N VAL A 384 17.92 -41.04 4.31
CA VAL A 384 18.19 -42.05 3.28
C VAL A 384 19.59 -41.81 2.70
N PRO A 385 20.43 -42.85 2.54
CA PRO A 385 21.75 -42.68 1.94
C PRO A 385 21.66 -42.28 0.46
N LEU A 386 22.58 -41.42 0.03
CA LEU A 386 22.74 -40.96 -1.35
C LEU A 386 24.22 -41.01 -1.74
N THR A 387 24.58 -41.85 -2.69
CA THR A 387 25.92 -41.85 -3.31
C THR A 387 25.90 -40.97 -4.56
N VAL A 388 26.69 -39.92 -4.54
CA VAL A 388 26.83 -38.97 -5.64
C VAL A 388 27.97 -39.39 -6.55
N THR A 389 27.66 -39.73 -7.79
CA THR A 389 28.64 -40.14 -8.80
C THR A 389 29.14 -38.93 -9.60
N PRO A 390 30.36 -38.96 -10.16
CA PRO A 390 30.79 -37.95 -11.12
C PRO A 390 29.77 -37.79 -12.26
N ALA A 391 29.48 -36.55 -12.66
CA ALA A 391 28.65 -36.29 -13.83
C ALA A 391 29.44 -36.59 -15.11
N GLU A 392 28.86 -37.36 -16.03
CA GLU A 392 29.41 -37.59 -17.35
C GLU A 392 29.00 -36.46 -18.29
N PHE A 393 29.97 -35.85 -18.97
CA PHE A 393 29.73 -34.74 -19.88
C PHE A 393 30.10 -35.09 -21.32
N ALA A 394 29.21 -34.75 -22.26
CA ALA A 394 29.43 -34.89 -23.69
C ALA A 394 28.74 -33.77 -24.46
N LEU A 395 29.29 -33.39 -25.62
CA LEU A 395 28.71 -32.41 -26.54
C LEU A 395 28.54 -33.01 -27.93
N GLU A 396 27.37 -32.81 -28.52
CA GLU A 396 27.06 -33.13 -29.90
C GLU A 396 26.69 -31.86 -30.66
N ALA A 397 27.53 -31.51 -31.64
CA ALA A 397 27.36 -30.37 -32.54
C ALA A 397 28.00 -30.70 -33.90
N PRO A 398 27.61 -30.05 -35.00
CA PRO A 398 28.31 -30.19 -36.28
C PRO A 398 29.80 -29.79 -36.15
N ALA A 399 30.65 -30.35 -37.02
CA ALA A 399 32.10 -30.05 -37.03
C ALA A 399 32.41 -28.68 -37.67
N THR A 400 31.50 -28.19 -38.50
CA THR A 400 31.57 -26.88 -39.14
C THR A 400 30.26 -26.13 -38.94
N ALA A 401 30.32 -24.81 -38.85
CA ALA A 401 29.17 -23.93 -38.91
C ALA A 401 29.51 -22.68 -39.70
N ILE A 402 28.50 -21.98 -40.21
CA ILE A 402 28.74 -20.74 -40.94
C ILE A 402 28.81 -19.58 -39.95
N ALA A 403 29.67 -18.59 -40.22
CA ALA A 403 29.77 -17.38 -39.40
C ALA A 403 28.39 -16.71 -39.24
N GLY A 404 28.08 -16.30 -38.01
CA GLY A 404 26.81 -15.69 -37.61
C GLY A 404 25.62 -16.66 -37.49
N ALA A 405 25.77 -17.94 -37.85
CA ALA A 405 24.68 -18.91 -37.76
C ALA A 405 24.33 -19.27 -36.31
N THR A 406 23.07 -19.61 -36.07
CA THR A 406 22.67 -20.30 -34.84
C THR A 406 22.60 -21.80 -35.14
N ILE A 407 23.32 -22.61 -34.36
CA ILE A 407 23.26 -24.07 -34.44
C ILE A 407 22.65 -24.67 -33.19
N ASP A 408 22.01 -25.82 -33.35
CA ASP A 408 21.50 -26.62 -32.24
C ASP A 408 22.63 -27.49 -31.68
N VAL A 409 22.88 -27.37 -30.37
CA VAL A 409 23.90 -28.12 -29.66
C VAL A 409 23.23 -29.00 -28.61
N SER A 410 23.41 -30.31 -28.74
CA SER A 410 22.97 -31.27 -27.72
C SER A 410 24.09 -31.58 -26.74
N TRP A 411 23.73 -31.99 -25.53
CA TRP A 411 24.72 -32.39 -24.53
C TRP A 411 24.23 -33.54 -23.64
N THR A 412 25.19 -34.22 -23.03
CA THR A 412 25.02 -35.03 -21.81
C THR A 412 25.73 -34.29 -20.68
N GLY A 413 25.12 -34.21 -19.50
CA GLY A 413 25.67 -33.46 -18.37
C GLY A 413 24.65 -33.28 -17.24
N SER A 414 24.97 -32.39 -16.29
CA SER A 414 24.11 -32.04 -15.15
C SER A 414 22.75 -31.47 -15.55
N GLY A 415 22.68 -30.73 -16.66
CA GLY A 415 21.45 -30.09 -17.14
C GLY A 415 20.86 -29.08 -16.15
N TYR A 416 21.69 -28.49 -15.29
CA TYR A 416 21.25 -27.54 -14.27
C TYR A 416 20.92 -26.19 -14.91
N ASP A 417 19.87 -25.50 -14.41
CA ASP A 417 19.31 -24.33 -15.09
C ASP A 417 20.30 -23.16 -15.30
N GLU A 418 21.32 -23.05 -14.44
CA GLU A 418 22.37 -22.03 -14.55
C GLU A 418 23.58 -22.51 -15.36
N ASP A 419 23.65 -23.79 -15.73
CA ASP A 419 24.65 -24.27 -16.69
C ASP A 419 24.40 -23.63 -18.06
N TYR A 420 25.46 -23.47 -18.83
CA TYR A 420 25.36 -22.86 -20.14
C TYR A 420 26.38 -23.43 -21.11
N LEU A 421 25.98 -23.45 -22.37
CA LEU A 421 26.89 -23.70 -23.49
C LEU A 421 27.48 -22.36 -23.90
N SER A 422 28.77 -22.36 -24.20
CA SER A 422 29.47 -21.17 -24.72
C SER A 422 30.33 -21.53 -25.92
N ILE A 423 30.59 -20.57 -26.80
CA ILE A 423 31.59 -20.68 -27.86
C ILE A 423 32.67 -19.65 -27.64
N ALA A 424 33.93 -20.06 -27.78
CA ALA A 424 35.07 -19.19 -27.53
C ALA A 424 36.27 -19.61 -28.38
N SER A 425 37.25 -18.71 -28.56
CA SER A 425 38.54 -19.10 -29.14
C SER A 425 39.22 -20.15 -28.25
N ALA A 426 39.85 -21.14 -28.88
CA ALA A 426 40.48 -22.27 -28.19
C ALA A 426 41.45 -21.81 -27.08
N GLY A 427 41.31 -22.39 -25.89
CA GLY A 427 42.23 -22.15 -24.76
C GLY A 427 42.01 -20.84 -23.98
N THR A 428 40.94 -20.09 -24.26
CA THR A 428 40.56 -18.93 -23.42
C THR A 428 39.96 -19.36 -22.07
N ALA A 429 40.01 -18.47 -21.07
CA ALA A 429 39.47 -18.75 -19.74
C ALA A 429 37.94 -19.04 -19.77
N PRO A 430 37.39 -19.83 -18.83
CA PRO A 430 35.98 -20.25 -18.83
C PRO A 430 34.95 -19.11 -18.89
N ASN A 431 35.29 -17.96 -18.30
CA ASN A 431 34.44 -16.76 -18.25
C ASN A 431 34.57 -15.86 -19.49
N ARG A 432 35.39 -16.22 -20.47
CA ARG A 432 35.56 -15.48 -21.74
C ARG A 432 35.01 -16.31 -22.89
N TYR A 433 34.01 -15.75 -23.57
CA TYR A 433 33.32 -16.37 -24.70
C TYR A 433 32.86 -15.30 -25.69
N GLU A 434 32.61 -15.70 -26.93
CA GLU A 434 32.03 -14.85 -27.98
C GLU A 434 30.50 -14.84 -27.87
N ALA A 435 29.91 -15.99 -27.56
CA ALA A 435 28.47 -16.14 -27.32
C ALA A 435 28.18 -17.29 -26.35
N TYR A 436 27.00 -17.27 -25.74
CA TYR A 436 26.54 -18.31 -24.82
C TYR A 436 25.02 -18.50 -24.87
N THR A 437 24.56 -19.65 -24.39
CA THR A 437 23.14 -19.99 -24.25
C THR A 437 22.96 -20.87 -23.02
N TYR A 438 21.94 -20.59 -22.20
CA TYR A 438 21.65 -21.43 -21.03
C TYR A 438 21.05 -22.76 -21.43
N VAL A 439 21.44 -23.84 -20.74
CA VAL A 439 20.92 -25.18 -21.02
C VAL A 439 19.42 -25.32 -20.73
N ARG A 440 18.87 -24.48 -19.83
CA ARG A 440 17.42 -24.43 -19.56
C ARG A 440 16.55 -24.06 -20.76
N LYS A 441 17.16 -23.60 -21.87
CA LYS A 441 16.43 -23.33 -23.12
C LYS A 441 16.02 -24.60 -23.88
N GLY A 442 16.49 -25.78 -23.47
CA GLY A 442 16.16 -27.08 -24.06
C GLY A 442 17.39 -27.82 -24.57
N ASN A 443 17.30 -29.14 -24.70
CA ASN A 443 18.36 -30.01 -25.22
C ASN A 443 17.86 -30.70 -26.51
N PRO A 444 18.27 -30.27 -27.71
CA PRO A 444 19.35 -29.31 -28.00
C PRO A 444 19.03 -27.84 -27.67
N ALA A 445 20.07 -27.07 -27.37
CA ALA A 445 19.99 -25.61 -27.15
C ALA A 445 20.57 -24.83 -28.34
N PRO A 446 19.95 -23.69 -28.72
CA PRO A 446 20.45 -22.86 -29.81
C PRO A 446 21.66 -22.04 -29.35
N LEU A 447 22.79 -22.18 -30.03
CA LEU A 447 24.04 -21.45 -29.78
C LEU A 447 24.46 -20.65 -31.02
N LEU A 448 24.66 -19.35 -30.82
CA LEU A 448 25.08 -18.41 -31.85
C LEU A 448 26.58 -18.54 -32.15
N MET A 449 26.94 -18.65 -33.42
CA MET A 449 28.32 -18.71 -33.91
C MET A 449 28.90 -17.31 -34.14
N PRO A 450 30.21 -17.10 -33.88
CA PRO A 450 30.90 -15.84 -34.16
C PRO A 450 30.79 -15.39 -35.63
N THR A 451 30.86 -14.07 -35.88
CA THR A 451 30.86 -13.50 -37.24
C THR A 451 32.22 -13.59 -37.93
N GLU A 452 33.31 -13.68 -37.15
CA GLU A 452 34.66 -13.90 -37.68
C GLU A 452 34.92 -15.38 -37.97
N PRO A 453 35.22 -15.77 -39.22
CA PRO A 453 35.59 -17.15 -39.55
C PRO A 453 36.87 -17.58 -38.83
N GLY A 454 36.92 -18.82 -38.37
CA GLY A 454 38.06 -19.34 -37.61
C GLY A 454 37.79 -20.65 -36.89
N GLN A 455 38.75 -21.07 -36.08
CA GLN A 455 38.64 -22.26 -35.24
C GLN A 455 38.23 -21.87 -33.82
N TYR A 456 37.16 -22.49 -33.33
CA TYR A 456 36.57 -22.21 -32.02
C TYR A 456 36.31 -23.52 -31.27
N GLU A 457 35.98 -23.40 -29.99
CA GLU A 457 35.49 -24.51 -29.20
C GLU A 457 34.16 -24.17 -28.52
N ILE A 458 33.22 -25.11 -28.62
CA ILE A 458 31.99 -25.12 -27.85
C ILE A 458 32.32 -25.75 -26.49
N ARG A 459 31.84 -25.14 -25.41
CA ARG A 459 32.12 -25.55 -24.03
C ARG A 459 30.81 -25.72 -23.26
N TYR A 460 30.70 -26.81 -22.51
CA TYR A 460 29.70 -26.92 -21.46
C TYR A 460 30.29 -26.33 -20.18
N ILE A 461 29.66 -25.29 -19.65
CA ILE A 461 30.08 -24.63 -18.40
C ILE A 461 29.09 -24.95 -17.29
N THR A 462 29.61 -25.41 -16.17
CA THR A 462 28.85 -25.65 -14.93
C THR A 462 28.58 -24.33 -14.23
N GLY A 463 27.30 -23.98 -14.04
CA GLY A 463 26.90 -22.69 -13.45
C GLY A 463 27.28 -22.55 -11.97
N GLN A 464 27.57 -23.67 -11.30
CA GLN A 464 27.83 -23.72 -9.86
C GLN A 464 29.24 -23.22 -9.50
N ASP A 465 30.24 -23.49 -10.34
CA ASP A 465 31.65 -23.15 -10.10
C ASP A 465 32.35 -22.49 -11.31
N THR A 466 31.60 -22.25 -12.40
CA THR A 466 32.09 -21.66 -13.65
C THR A 466 33.23 -22.45 -14.31
N SER A 467 33.28 -23.76 -14.10
CA SER A 467 34.30 -24.64 -14.68
C SER A 467 33.89 -25.23 -16.04
N ILE A 468 34.88 -25.54 -16.87
CA ILE A 468 34.63 -26.19 -18.17
C ILE A 468 34.51 -27.69 -17.93
N ALA A 469 33.31 -28.24 -18.13
CA ALA A 469 33.03 -29.65 -17.94
C ALA A 469 33.47 -30.51 -19.14
N VAL A 470 33.23 -30.02 -20.36
CA VAL A 470 33.65 -30.65 -21.62
C VAL A 470 33.75 -29.61 -22.73
N THR A 471 34.61 -29.86 -23.72
CA THR A 471 34.74 -29.03 -24.92
C THR A 471 34.60 -29.84 -26.21
N ARG A 472 34.19 -29.17 -27.29
CA ARG A 472 34.12 -29.71 -28.66
C ARG A 472 34.61 -28.66 -29.65
N GLN A 473 35.55 -29.03 -30.52
CA GLN A 473 36.07 -28.13 -31.55
C GLN A 473 35.03 -27.92 -32.67
N ILE A 474 34.98 -26.71 -33.23
CA ILE A 474 34.15 -26.36 -34.37
C ILE A 474 34.87 -25.34 -35.27
N GLU A 475 34.81 -25.56 -36.58
CA GLU A 475 35.31 -24.61 -37.58
C GLU A 475 34.17 -23.71 -38.06
N VAL A 476 34.31 -22.41 -37.85
CA VAL A 476 33.38 -21.39 -38.35
C VAL A 476 33.87 -20.94 -39.72
N THR A 477 33.13 -21.30 -40.77
CA THR A 477 33.48 -20.98 -42.17
C THR A 477 32.86 -19.67 -42.62
N ALA A 478 33.54 -18.96 -43.53
CA ALA A 478 33.00 -17.74 -44.12
C ALA A 478 31.73 -18.02 -44.93
N LEU A 479 30.75 -17.14 -44.79
CA LEU A 479 29.50 -17.19 -45.53
C LEU A 479 29.70 -16.57 -46.93
N ALA A 480 29.33 -17.29 -47.98
CA ALA A 480 29.29 -16.74 -49.33
C ALA A 480 27.94 -16.04 -49.53
N PHE A 481 27.96 -14.70 -49.61
CA PHE A 481 26.77 -13.91 -49.89
C PHE A 481 26.67 -13.56 -51.37
N THR A 482 25.49 -13.74 -51.97
CA THR A 482 25.15 -13.14 -53.26
C THR A 482 23.89 -12.30 -53.11
N LEU A 483 23.84 -11.16 -53.77
CA LEU A 483 22.67 -10.29 -53.82
C LEU A 483 22.20 -10.15 -55.27
N ASP A 484 20.94 -10.48 -55.54
CA ASP A 484 20.35 -10.37 -56.86
C ASP A 484 19.16 -9.40 -56.85
N ALA A 485 19.26 -8.41 -57.72
CA ALA A 485 18.36 -7.27 -57.84
C ALA A 485 18.48 -6.71 -59.27
N PRO A 486 17.42 -6.08 -59.81
CA PRO A 486 17.47 -5.45 -61.13
C PRO A 486 18.54 -4.34 -61.18
N GLU A 487 19.09 -4.08 -62.38
CA GLU A 487 20.09 -3.03 -62.59
C GLU A 487 19.52 -1.61 -62.47
N SER A 488 18.21 -1.48 -62.66
CA SER A 488 17.49 -0.22 -62.48
C SER A 488 16.11 -0.44 -61.88
N ALA A 489 15.63 0.60 -61.19
CA ALA A 489 14.28 0.68 -60.68
C ALA A 489 13.73 2.10 -60.84
N THR A 490 12.43 2.25 -60.74
CA THR A 490 11.79 3.56 -60.80
C THR A 490 11.83 4.22 -59.42
N ALA A 491 12.01 5.54 -59.37
CA ALA A 491 11.90 6.32 -58.15
C ALA A 491 10.58 6.04 -57.39
N GLY A 492 10.68 5.80 -56.08
CA GLY A 492 9.56 5.48 -55.19
C GLY A 492 8.97 4.07 -55.32
N SER A 493 9.41 3.26 -56.30
CA SER A 493 8.88 1.90 -56.49
C SER A 493 9.37 0.91 -55.44
N THR A 494 8.66 -0.20 -55.27
CA THR A 494 9.13 -1.35 -54.47
C THR A 494 9.60 -2.44 -55.42
N ILE A 495 10.80 -2.98 -55.18
CA ILE A 495 11.37 -4.10 -55.94
C ILE A 495 11.54 -5.32 -55.05
N ASP A 496 11.50 -6.50 -55.66
CA ASP A 496 11.83 -7.76 -55.00
C ASP A 496 13.33 -8.01 -55.10
N VAL A 497 13.98 -8.22 -53.95
CA VAL A 497 15.42 -8.49 -53.87
C VAL A 497 15.63 -9.88 -53.30
N THR A 498 16.42 -10.69 -54.00
CA THR A 498 16.80 -12.04 -53.57
C THR A 498 18.26 -12.09 -53.14
N TRP A 499 18.59 -13.05 -52.28
CA TRP A 499 19.97 -13.27 -51.85
C TRP A 499 20.25 -14.75 -51.59
N THR A 500 21.53 -15.12 -51.59
CA THR A 500 22.00 -16.41 -51.09
C THR A 500 23.00 -16.19 -49.96
N GLY A 501 22.98 -17.10 -48.99
CA GLY A 501 23.72 -16.97 -47.73
C GLY A 501 23.07 -15.99 -46.74
N GLY A 502 23.25 -16.21 -45.44
CA GLY A 502 22.63 -15.38 -44.40
C GLY A 502 21.25 -15.88 -44.02
N GLY A 503 20.34 -14.97 -43.67
CA GLY A 503 19.02 -15.29 -43.14
C GLY A 503 18.92 -15.20 -41.62
N TYR A 504 19.88 -14.56 -40.95
CA TYR A 504 19.95 -14.58 -39.49
C TYR A 504 19.02 -13.54 -38.87
N ASP A 505 18.69 -13.76 -37.59
CA ASP A 505 17.84 -12.83 -36.86
C ASP A 505 18.49 -11.43 -36.81
N GLY A 506 17.71 -10.42 -37.21
CA GLY A 506 18.16 -9.04 -37.32
C GLY A 506 18.78 -8.65 -38.66
N ASP A 507 19.05 -9.58 -39.59
CA ASP A 507 19.56 -9.24 -40.92
C ASP A 507 18.54 -8.42 -41.72
N TYR A 508 19.02 -7.48 -42.52
CA TYR A 508 18.17 -6.63 -43.34
C TYR A 508 18.84 -6.22 -44.66
N LEU A 509 18.00 -6.01 -45.66
CA LEU A 509 18.36 -5.35 -46.91
C LEU A 509 18.19 -3.84 -46.74
N SER A 510 19.07 -3.05 -47.33
CA SER A 510 18.93 -1.60 -47.37
C SER A 510 19.31 -1.04 -48.74
N VAL A 511 18.75 0.11 -49.09
CA VAL A 511 19.19 0.93 -50.22
C VAL A 511 19.76 2.23 -49.66
N ALA A 512 20.94 2.62 -50.11
CA ALA A 512 21.66 3.77 -49.60
C ALA A 512 22.39 4.52 -50.72
N ALA A 513 22.70 5.79 -50.49
CA ALA A 513 23.58 6.54 -51.38
C ALA A 513 24.96 5.85 -51.48
N LEU A 514 25.64 6.02 -52.62
CA LEU A 514 27.00 5.51 -52.81
C LEU A 514 27.91 5.98 -51.67
N ASP A 515 28.75 5.08 -51.15
CA ASP A 515 29.70 5.30 -50.05
C ASP A 515 29.09 5.70 -48.69
N ALA A 516 27.76 5.62 -48.51
CA ALA A 516 27.15 5.84 -47.19
C ALA A 516 27.66 4.83 -46.15
N ALA A 517 27.81 5.25 -44.90
CA ALA A 517 28.16 4.33 -43.80
C ALA A 517 27.15 3.16 -43.70
N PRO A 518 27.54 1.97 -43.19
CA PRO A 518 26.67 0.79 -43.18
C PRO A 518 25.31 1.00 -42.48
N ASN A 519 25.28 1.84 -41.44
CA ASN A 519 24.07 2.17 -40.68
C ASN A 519 23.25 3.33 -41.27
N ARG A 520 23.64 3.87 -42.43
CA ARG A 520 22.93 4.95 -43.13
C ARG A 520 22.32 4.41 -44.41
N TYR A 521 21.00 4.53 -44.52
CA TYR A 521 20.21 4.06 -45.65
C TYR A 521 19.02 5.00 -45.88
N GLU A 522 18.48 4.96 -47.10
CA GLU A 522 17.25 5.67 -47.49
C GLU A 522 16.00 4.84 -47.15
N ALA A 523 16.10 3.52 -47.33
CA ALA A 523 15.07 2.56 -46.95
C ALA A 523 15.68 1.20 -46.64
N TYR A 524 14.93 0.36 -45.91
CA TYR A 524 15.36 -0.98 -45.54
C TYR A 524 14.17 -1.95 -45.49
N SER A 525 14.47 -3.24 -45.50
CA SER A 525 13.52 -4.34 -45.38
C SER A 525 14.17 -5.50 -44.65
N TYR A 526 13.46 -6.14 -43.71
CA TYR A 526 14.06 -7.24 -42.96
C TYR A 526 14.09 -8.51 -43.81
N VAL A 527 15.19 -9.24 -43.71
CA VAL A 527 15.38 -10.52 -44.41
C VAL A 527 14.33 -11.57 -43.97
N ARG A 528 13.80 -11.45 -42.75
CA ARG A 528 12.72 -12.31 -42.24
C ARG A 528 11.38 -12.12 -42.98
N ASP A 529 11.22 -11.04 -43.74
CA ASP A 529 9.98 -10.70 -44.43
C ASP A 529 9.80 -11.54 -45.72
N GLY A 530 10.82 -12.29 -46.13
CA GLY A 530 10.76 -13.27 -47.23
C GLY A 530 11.98 -13.21 -48.13
N ASN A 531 12.27 -14.26 -48.91
CA ASN A 531 13.29 -14.24 -49.96
C ASN A 531 12.64 -14.71 -51.27
N PRO A 532 12.23 -13.80 -52.18
CA PRO A 532 12.56 -12.36 -52.21
C PRO A 532 11.91 -11.51 -51.10
N ALA A 533 12.62 -10.46 -50.67
CA ALA A 533 12.08 -9.42 -49.78
C ALA A 533 11.74 -8.15 -50.58
N PRO A 534 10.63 -7.47 -50.27
CA PRO A 534 10.28 -6.20 -50.90
C PRO A 534 11.17 -5.08 -50.34
N LEU A 535 11.78 -4.27 -51.20
CA LEU A 535 12.60 -3.13 -50.82
C LEU A 535 12.13 -1.86 -51.53
N LEU A 536 11.83 -0.82 -50.75
CA LEU A 536 11.38 0.48 -51.25
C LEU A 536 12.55 1.29 -51.82
N MET A 537 12.40 1.81 -53.03
CA MET A 537 13.41 2.62 -53.70
C MET A 537 13.26 4.10 -53.35
N PRO A 538 14.37 4.86 -53.29
CA PRO A 538 14.34 6.30 -53.03
C PRO A 538 13.47 7.08 -54.04
N SER A 539 12.87 8.18 -53.60
CA SER A 539 12.09 9.10 -54.44
C SER A 539 12.96 9.97 -55.37
N ALA A 540 14.23 10.20 -55.00
CA ALA A 540 15.17 10.98 -55.79
C ALA A 540 15.91 10.10 -56.82
N PRO A 541 15.84 10.40 -58.13
CA PRO A 541 16.60 9.69 -59.16
C PRO A 541 18.12 9.77 -58.95
N GLY A 542 18.84 8.75 -59.40
CA GLY A 542 20.30 8.66 -59.34
C GLY A 542 20.80 7.25 -59.05
N THR A 543 22.11 7.12 -58.88
CA THR A 543 22.75 5.83 -58.58
C THR A 543 22.80 5.59 -57.08
N TYR A 544 22.32 4.43 -56.64
CA TYR A 544 22.32 3.97 -55.25
C TYR A 544 22.98 2.59 -55.14
N GLU A 545 23.15 2.13 -53.91
CA GLU A 545 23.65 0.81 -53.57
C GLU A 545 22.64 0.05 -52.72
N ILE A 546 22.26 -1.14 -53.17
CA ILE A 546 21.52 -2.11 -52.37
C ILE A 546 22.54 -2.94 -51.59
N ARG A 547 22.30 -3.11 -50.29
CA ARG A 547 23.21 -3.74 -49.34
C ARG A 547 22.48 -4.81 -48.56
N TYR A 548 23.09 -5.98 -48.42
CA TYR A 548 22.75 -6.94 -47.38
C TYR A 548 23.56 -6.59 -46.13
N ILE A 549 22.87 -6.28 -45.04
CA ILE A 549 23.48 -5.93 -43.75
C ILE A 549 23.31 -7.09 -42.77
N ASN A 550 24.42 -7.51 -42.16
CA ASN A 550 24.39 -8.45 -41.04
C ASN A 550 23.85 -7.73 -39.79
N GLY A 551 22.75 -8.23 -39.23
CA GLY A 551 22.08 -7.63 -38.08
C GLY A 551 22.89 -7.67 -36.78
N GLN A 552 23.92 -8.50 -36.71
CA GLN A 552 24.69 -8.76 -35.49
C GLN A 552 25.76 -7.68 -35.25
N ASP A 553 26.47 -7.28 -36.31
CA ASP A 553 27.57 -6.32 -36.24
C ASP A 553 27.39 -5.10 -37.18
N SER A 554 26.25 -5.01 -37.86
CA SER A 554 25.91 -3.93 -38.81
C SER A 554 26.91 -3.80 -39.96
N THR A 555 27.60 -4.88 -40.33
CA THR A 555 28.54 -4.88 -41.46
C THR A 555 27.84 -5.18 -42.79
N ILE A 556 28.39 -4.63 -43.88
CA ILE A 556 27.91 -4.92 -45.25
C ILE A 556 28.45 -6.29 -45.67
N ALA A 557 27.55 -7.26 -45.79
CA ALA A 557 27.89 -8.62 -46.17
C ALA A 557 27.99 -8.80 -47.70
N SER A 558 27.16 -8.08 -48.45
CA SER A 558 27.17 -8.01 -49.91
C SER A 558 26.50 -6.72 -50.36
N SER A 559 26.91 -6.18 -51.51
CA SER A 559 26.26 -5.01 -52.09
C SER A 559 26.25 -5.05 -53.61
N ARG A 560 25.31 -4.32 -54.20
CA ARG A 560 25.15 -4.14 -55.64
C ARG A 560 24.58 -2.76 -55.95
N GLN A 561 25.10 -2.11 -56.99
CA GLN A 561 24.57 -0.82 -57.45
C GLN A 561 23.23 -0.98 -58.18
N ILE A 562 22.38 0.04 -58.06
CA ILE A 562 21.12 0.16 -58.78
C ILE A 562 20.94 1.61 -59.28
N GLU A 563 20.47 1.75 -60.51
CA GLU A 563 20.12 3.06 -61.09
C GLU A 563 18.64 3.37 -60.88
N ILE A 564 18.34 4.44 -60.16
CA ILE A 564 16.98 4.90 -59.93
C ILE A 564 16.60 5.93 -60.99
N THR A 565 15.67 5.57 -61.86
CA THR A 565 15.22 6.43 -62.95
C THR A 565 14.00 7.26 -62.54
N ALA A 566 13.95 8.50 -63.03
CA ALA A 566 12.78 9.35 -62.89
C ALA A 566 11.59 8.76 -63.65
N PHE A 567 10.38 8.93 -63.11
CA PHE A 567 9.15 8.59 -63.81
C PHE A 567 8.64 9.78 -64.63
N ASP A 568 8.00 9.52 -65.78
CA ASP A 568 7.35 10.54 -66.61
C ASP A 568 5.90 10.73 -66.16
N PHE A 569 5.69 11.60 -65.17
CA PHE A 569 4.36 11.86 -64.60
C PHE A 569 3.53 12.74 -65.54
N SER A 570 2.30 12.34 -65.83
CA SER A 570 1.30 13.22 -66.41
C SER A 570 0.04 13.24 -65.55
N LEU A 571 -0.60 14.40 -65.48
CA LEU A 571 -1.82 14.64 -64.73
C LEU A 571 -2.82 15.28 -65.68
N GLN A 572 -4.02 14.72 -65.76
CA GLN A 572 -5.09 15.18 -66.64
C GLN A 572 -6.35 15.42 -65.83
N GLY A 573 -6.83 16.67 -65.87
CA GLY A 573 -8.10 17.11 -65.32
C GLY A 573 -8.73 18.19 -66.22
N PRO A 574 -9.99 18.58 -65.97
CA PRO A 574 -10.62 19.68 -66.70
C PRO A 574 -9.92 21.02 -66.40
N GLU A 575 -9.99 21.96 -67.34
CA GLU A 575 -9.49 23.34 -67.16
C GLU A 575 -10.34 24.17 -66.21
N THR A 576 -11.63 23.82 -66.08
CA THR A 576 -12.59 24.53 -65.24
C THR A 576 -13.46 23.54 -64.46
N ALA A 577 -13.77 23.85 -63.22
CA ALA A 577 -14.77 23.15 -62.42
C ALA A 577 -15.68 24.13 -61.68
N SER A 578 -16.83 23.66 -61.23
CA SER A 578 -17.71 24.46 -60.37
C SER A 578 -17.25 24.37 -58.92
N ALA A 579 -17.36 25.47 -58.18
CA ALA A 579 -17.06 25.51 -56.75
C ALA A 579 -17.80 24.39 -55.98
N GLY A 580 -17.08 23.64 -55.16
CA GLY A 580 -17.63 22.53 -54.36
C GLY A 580 -17.88 21.21 -55.12
N SER A 581 -17.67 21.17 -56.44
CA SER A 581 -17.87 19.95 -57.24
C SER A 581 -16.79 18.90 -57.04
N THR A 582 -17.12 17.62 -57.28
CA THR A 582 -16.13 16.56 -57.41
C THR A 582 -15.82 16.32 -58.88
N ILE A 583 -14.55 16.29 -59.24
CA ILE A 583 -14.07 15.96 -60.59
C ILE A 583 -13.28 14.66 -60.58
N ASP A 584 -13.28 13.97 -61.72
CA ASP A 584 -12.42 12.81 -61.94
C ASP A 584 -11.07 13.27 -62.47
N VAL A 585 -9.99 12.90 -61.78
CA VAL A 585 -8.61 13.22 -62.15
C VAL A 585 -7.89 11.94 -62.55
N THR A 586 -7.27 11.96 -63.72
CA THR A 586 -6.48 10.83 -64.23
C THR A 586 -5.00 11.20 -64.25
N TRP A 587 -4.14 10.19 -64.15
CA TRP A 587 -2.69 10.40 -64.21
C TRP A 587 -1.99 9.21 -64.86
N THR A 588 -0.77 9.41 -65.33
CA THR A 588 0.15 8.33 -65.70
C THR A 588 1.33 8.34 -64.76
N GLY A 589 1.65 7.18 -64.20
CA GLY A 589 2.78 7.03 -63.28
C GLY A 589 2.47 6.99 -61.82
N GLY A 590 3.49 6.70 -61.03
CA GLY A 590 3.34 6.48 -59.59
C GLY A 590 2.35 5.35 -59.29
N GLY A 591 1.52 5.55 -58.27
CA GLY A 591 0.63 4.50 -57.76
C GLY A 591 1.19 3.81 -56.53
N TYR A 592 2.19 4.42 -55.88
CA TYR A 592 2.86 3.82 -54.74
C TYR A 592 2.05 4.06 -53.47
N ASP A 593 2.34 3.24 -52.46
CA ASP A 593 1.64 3.34 -51.19
C ASP A 593 1.86 4.72 -50.57
N GLY A 594 0.76 5.38 -50.22
CA GLY A 594 0.74 6.74 -49.67
C GLY A 594 0.65 7.88 -50.70
N ASP A 595 0.77 7.64 -52.00
CA ASP A 595 0.62 8.69 -53.02
C ASP A 595 -0.81 9.26 -53.01
N TYR A 596 -0.94 10.58 -53.24
CA TYR A 596 -2.23 11.25 -53.25
C TYR A 596 -2.31 12.39 -54.26
N LEU A 597 -3.54 12.64 -54.71
CA LEU A 597 -3.90 13.83 -55.49
C LEU A 597 -4.43 14.89 -54.53
N SER A 598 -4.08 16.15 -54.75
CA SER A 598 -4.59 17.26 -53.95
C SER A 598 -4.94 18.47 -54.83
N VAL A 599 -5.84 19.31 -54.36
CA VAL A 599 -6.10 20.64 -54.95
C VAL A 599 -5.66 21.69 -53.95
N ALA A 600 -4.90 22.67 -54.40
CA ALA A 600 -4.30 23.69 -53.55
C ALA A 600 -4.29 25.05 -54.24
N ALA A 601 -4.22 26.12 -53.44
CA ALA A 601 -3.95 27.46 -53.97
C ALA A 601 -2.60 27.47 -54.70
N LEU A 602 -2.48 28.31 -55.73
CA LEU A 602 -1.23 28.48 -56.47
C LEU A 602 -0.06 28.75 -55.52
N ASP A 603 1.08 28.12 -55.78
CA ASP A 603 2.33 28.23 -55.01
C ASP A 603 2.24 27.83 -53.52
N ALA A 604 1.15 27.18 -53.08
CA ALA A 604 1.08 26.67 -51.71
C ALA A 604 2.17 25.63 -51.45
N ALA A 605 2.66 25.52 -50.21
CA ALA A 605 3.61 24.48 -49.83
C ALA A 605 3.05 23.07 -50.18
N PRO A 606 3.89 22.07 -50.51
CA PRO A 606 3.43 20.75 -50.94
C PRO A 606 2.43 20.05 -50.00
N ASN A 607 2.60 20.24 -48.69
CA ASN A 607 1.74 19.68 -47.65
C ASN A 607 0.51 20.56 -47.33
N ARG A 608 0.28 21.66 -48.05
CA ARG A 608 -0.87 22.54 -47.89
C ARG A 608 -1.79 22.41 -49.09
N TYR A 609 -2.99 21.92 -48.83
CA TYR A 609 -4.05 21.71 -49.83
C TYR A 609 -5.42 22.05 -49.23
N GLU A 610 -6.40 22.29 -50.09
CA GLU A 610 -7.81 22.51 -49.72
C GLU A 610 -8.55 21.16 -49.61
N ALA A 611 -8.22 20.21 -50.48
CA ALA A 611 -8.76 18.86 -50.46
C ALA A 611 -7.77 17.86 -51.10
N TYR A 612 -7.93 16.58 -50.79
CA TYR A 612 -7.10 15.51 -51.33
C TYR A 612 -7.87 14.19 -51.48
N THR A 613 -7.35 13.28 -52.30
CA THR A 613 -7.80 11.88 -52.42
C THR A 613 -6.59 10.98 -52.61
N TYR A 614 -6.62 9.75 -52.10
CA TYR A 614 -5.51 8.83 -52.32
C TYR A 614 -5.54 8.25 -53.73
N VAL A 615 -4.36 8.07 -54.31
CA VAL A 615 -4.16 7.47 -55.64
C VAL A 615 -4.63 6.01 -55.67
N ARG A 616 -4.61 5.32 -54.52
CA ARG A 616 -5.13 3.95 -54.38
C ARG A 616 -6.65 3.85 -54.55
N ASP A 617 -7.39 4.96 -54.47
CA ASP A 617 -8.86 4.97 -54.53
C ASP A 617 -9.39 4.83 -55.98
N GLY A 618 -8.50 4.82 -56.98
CA GLY A 618 -8.81 4.52 -58.37
C GLY A 618 -8.19 5.52 -59.36
N ASN A 619 -8.00 5.13 -60.62
CA ASN A 619 -7.55 6.02 -61.70
C ASN A 619 -8.56 5.92 -62.87
N PRO A 620 -9.48 6.88 -63.06
CA PRO A 620 -9.57 8.18 -62.39
C PRO A 620 -9.90 8.12 -60.89
N ALA A 621 -9.39 9.09 -60.13
CA ALA A 621 -9.76 9.31 -58.73
C ALA A 621 -10.69 10.53 -58.59
N PRO A 622 -11.71 10.48 -57.71
CA PRO A 622 -12.57 11.61 -57.44
C PRO A 622 -11.87 12.63 -56.52
N LEU A 623 -11.73 13.88 -56.97
CA LEU A 623 -11.15 14.97 -56.19
C LEU A 623 -12.17 16.10 -55.99
N LEU A 624 -12.38 16.47 -54.72
CA LEU A 624 -13.29 17.54 -54.32
C LEU A 624 -12.67 18.92 -54.58
N MET A 625 -13.40 19.81 -55.25
CA MET A 625 -12.97 21.17 -55.55
C MET A 625 -13.33 22.13 -54.41
N PRO A 626 -12.52 23.19 -54.19
CA PRO A 626 -12.81 24.21 -53.18
C PRO A 626 -14.16 24.91 -53.39
N SER A 627 -14.79 25.35 -52.29
CA SER A 627 -16.02 26.15 -52.29
C SER A 627 -15.81 27.60 -52.74
N THR A 628 -14.59 28.11 -52.68
CA THR A 628 -14.25 29.48 -53.05
C THR A 628 -13.84 29.55 -54.52
N PRO A 629 -14.51 30.35 -55.37
CA PRO A 629 -14.10 30.56 -56.75
C PRO A 629 -12.70 31.19 -56.85
N GLY A 630 -11.92 30.77 -57.83
CA GLY A 630 -10.55 31.23 -58.02
C GLY A 630 -9.70 30.27 -58.84
N THR A 631 -8.41 30.59 -58.98
CA THR A 631 -7.45 29.74 -59.67
C THR A 631 -6.68 28.88 -58.66
N TYR A 632 -6.65 27.58 -58.92
CA TYR A 632 -6.02 26.56 -58.08
C TYR A 632 -5.13 25.67 -58.97
N GLU A 633 -4.36 24.80 -58.34
CA GLU A 633 -3.68 23.70 -59.03
C GLU A 633 -4.01 22.35 -58.38
N ILE A 634 -4.21 21.35 -59.23
CA ILE A 634 -4.29 19.95 -58.87
C ILE A 634 -2.87 19.40 -58.90
N ARG A 635 -2.45 18.70 -57.86
CA ARG A 635 -1.10 18.19 -57.65
C ARG A 635 -1.12 16.68 -57.47
N TYR A 636 -0.20 15.99 -58.14
CA TYR A 636 0.18 14.63 -57.76
C TYR A 636 1.32 14.72 -56.75
N VAL A 637 1.12 14.16 -55.55
CA VAL A 637 2.07 14.25 -54.44
C VAL A 637 2.56 12.85 -54.06
N ASN A 638 3.89 12.71 -53.97
CA ASN A 638 4.53 11.47 -53.52
C ASN A 638 4.30 11.29 -52.01
N GLY A 639 3.79 10.12 -51.62
CA GLY A 639 3.47 9.80 -50.22
C GLY A 639 4.68 9.69 -49.29
N GLN A 640 5.86 9.44 -49.83
CA GLN A 640 7.09 9.18 -49.06
C GLN A 640 7.70 10.45 -48.48
N ASP A 641 7.79 11.51 -49.28
CA ASP A 641 8.49 12.75 -48.95
C ASP A 641 7.66 14.02 -49.16
N SER A 642 6.38 13.86 -49.53
CA SER A 642 5.45 14.96 -49.84
C SER A 642 5.92 15.86 -50.97
N THR A 643 6.76 15.39 -51.88
CA THR A 643 7.17 16.16 -53.06
C THR A 643 6.06 16.17 -54.12
N ILE A 644 5.89 17.31 -54.79
CA ILE A 644 4.95 17.44 -55.92
C ILE A 644 5.64 16.83 -57.16
N ALA A 645 5.10 15.73 -57.66
CA ALA A 645 5.61 15.06 -58.85
C ALA A 645 5.22 15.81 -60.14
N THR A 646 3.99 16.32 -60.19
CA THR A 646 3.46 17.14 -61.30
C THR A 646 2.22 17.92 -60.83
N SER A 647 1.87 19.00 -61.52
CA SER A 647 0.64 19.76 -61.27
C SER A 647 -0.07 20.21 -62.55
N HIS A 648 -1.37 20.45 -62.43
CA HIS A 648 -2.28 20.90 -63.49
C HIS A 648 -3.14 22.04 -62.95
N GLN A 649 -3.13 23.20 -63.60
CA GLN A 649 -3.91 24.36 -63.14
C GLN A 649 -5.41 24.16 -63.44
N ILE A 650 -6.27 24.66 -62.57
CA ILE A 650 -7.73 24.63 -62.75
C ILE A 650 -8.38 25.94 -62.29
N GLU A 651 -9.37 26.42 -63.04
CA GLU A 651 -10.21 27.56 -62.66
C GLU A 651 -11.52 27.09 -62.03
N ILE A 652 -11.74 27.49 -60.77
CA ILE A 652 -12.97 27.21 -60.03
C ILE A 652 -13.94 28.36 -60.24
N THR A 653 -15.04 28.05 -60.91
CA THR A 653 -16.08 29.01 -61.28
C THR A 653 -17.17 29.07 -60.21
N ALA A 654 -17.72 30.27 -60.00
CA ALA A 654 -18.91 30.44 -59.17
C ALA A 654 -20.10 29.72 -59.81
N LEU A 655 -20.92 29.09 -58.97
CA LEU A 655 -22.17 28.48 -59.38
C LEU A 655 -23.26 29.56 -59.56
N ASP A 656 -24.06 29.43 -60.62
CA ASP A 656 -25.24 30.25 -60.84
C ASP A 656 -26.40 29.69 -60.00
N PHE A 657 -26.56 30.25 -58.79
CA PHE A 657 -27.52 29.77 -57.80
C PHE A 657 -28.87 30.50 -57.89
N SER A 658 -29.96 29.73 -57.80
CA SER A 658 -31.30 30.28 -57.54
C SER A 658 -32.12 29.33 -56.66
N LEU A 659 -33.06 29.90 -55.90
CA LEU A 659 -34.09 29.15 -55.18
C LEU A 659 -35.44 29.39 -55.87
N ASP A 660 -36.19 28.31 -56.08
CA ASP A 660 -37.58 28.33 -56.52
C ASP A 660 -38.46 27.96 -55.32
N ALA A 661 -38.87 28.99 -54.57
CA ALA A 661 -39.73 28.87 -53.40
C ALA A 661 -40.73 30.02 -53.34
N VAL A 662 -41.87 29.78 -52.70
CA VAL A 662 -42.87 30.82 -52.45
C VAL A 662 -42.33 31.90 -51.51
N GLY A 663 -42.64 33.18 -51.78
CA GLY A 663 -42.21 34.31 -50.93
C GLY A 663 -43.00 34.48 -49.63
N SER A 664 -44.11 33.75 -49.47
CA SER A 664 -44.90 33.73 -48.24
C SER A 664 -45.62 32.40 -48.08
N ALA A 665 -45.74 31.93 -46.84
CA ALA A 665 -46.45 30.72 -46.47
C ALA A 665 -47.19 30.90 -45.14
N PRO A 666 -48.25 30.11 -44.87
CA PRO A 666 -48.79 30.01 -43.52
C PRO A 666 -47.74 29.41 -42.57
N LEU A 667 -47.74 29.82 -41.30
CA LEU A 667 -46.90 29.20 -40.28
C LEU A 667 -47.18 27.69 -40.19
N GLY A 668 -46.15 26.89 -39.90
CA GLY A 668 -46.25 25.43 -39.81
C GLY A 668 -46.44 24.68 -41.14
N ALA A 669 -46.73 25.38 -42.24
CA ALA A 669 -46.96 24.78 -43.55
C ALA A 669 -45.71 24.12 -44.13
N THR A 670 -45.91 23.04 -44.88
CA THR A 670 -44.86 22.45 -45.71
C THR A 670 -44.90 23.05 -47.10
N ILE A 671 -43.78 23.59 -47.56
CA ILE A 671 -43.62 24.15 -48.91
C ILE A 671 -42.65 23.28 -49.72
N ASP A 672 -42.79 23.31 -51.05
CA ASP A 672 -41.78 22.75 -51.94
C ASP A 672 -40.72 23.83 -52.23
N VAL A 673 -39.44 23.47 -52.12
CA VAL A 673 -38.28 24.33 -52.37
C VAL A 673 -37.42 23.66 -53.43
N GLY A 674 -37.42 24.22 -54.64
CA GLY A 674 -36.51 23.86 -55.71
C GLY A 674 -35.27 24.75 -55.73
N TRP A 675 -34.23 24.32 -56.42
CA TRP A 675 -33.04 25.15 -56.64
C TRP A 675 -32.33 24.83 -57.95
N THR A 676 -31.52 25.77 -58.43
CA THR A 676 -30.54 25.57 -59.52
C THR A 676 -29.14 25.88 -59.01
N GLY A 677 -28.13 25.19 -59.55
CA GLY A 677 -26.75 25.30 -59.09
C GLY A 677 -26.49 24.46 -57.82
N GLY A 678 -25.25 23.99 -57.63
CA GLY A 678 -24.90 23.12 -56.51
C GLY A 678 -25.52 21.72 -56.60
N GLY A 679 -25.98 21.21 -55.46
CA GLY A 679 -26.57 19.87 -55.29
C GLY A 679 -25.58 18.84 -54.75
N TYR A 680 -24.54 19.27 -54.03
CA TYR A 680 -23.53 18.36 -53.50
C TYR A 680 -24.06 17.62 -52.27
N ASN A 681 -23.53 16.42 -52.02
CA ASN A 681 -24.09 15.49 -51.04
C ASN A 681 -24.22 16.05 -49.61
N ASP A 682 -23.40 17.04 -49.26
CA ASP A 682 -23.36 17.64 -47.93
C ASP A 682 -24.09 18.99 -47.86
N ASP A 683 -24.52 19.56 -48.99
CA ASP A 683 -25.29 20.80 -49.00
C ASP A 683 -26.67 20.60 -48.38
N TYR A 684 -27.25 21.68 -47.84
CA TYR A 684 -28.57 21.62 -47.22
C TYR A 684 -29.35 22.92 -47.40
N LEU A 685 -30.67 22.80 -47.49
CA LEU A 685 -31.59 23.92 -47.40
C LEU A 685 -31.91 24.18 -45.93
N THR A 686 -32.11 25.44 -45.56
CA THR A 686 -32.52 25.83 -44.22
C THR A 686 -33.43 27.04 -44.21
N VAL A 687 -34.20 27.19 -43.13
CA VAL A 687 -34.90 28.43 -42.77
C VAL A 687 -34.25 29.02 -41.54
N ALA A 688 -33.95 30.31 -41.58
CA ALA A 688 -33.23 31.01 -40.51
C ALA A 688 -33.83 32.40 -40.26
N GLU A 689 -33.50 32.98 -39.12
CA GLU A 689 -33.86 34.37 -38.82
C GLU A 689 -33.09 35.33 -39.73
N VAL A 690 -33.73 36.42 -40.14
CA VAL A 690 -33.11 37.43 -41.02
C VAL A 690 -31.82 37.95 -40.39
N GLY A 691 -30.71 37.88 -41.14
CA GLY A 691 -29.40 38.36 -40.71
C GLY A 691 -28.63 37.48 -39.72
N SER A 692 -29.08 36.25 -39.41
CA SER A 692 -28.31 35.30 -38.59
C SER A 692 -27.10 34.73 -39.35
N ASP A 693 -26.08 34.24 -38.61
CA ASP A 693 -24.87 33.64 -39.18
C ASP A 693 -25.17 32.45 -40.11
N GLY A 694 -24.22 32.09 -41.00
CA GLY A 694 -24.42 31.11 -42.07
C GLY A 694 -24.84 29.71 -41.61
N GLY A 695 -24.32 29.23 -40.49
CA GLY A 695 -24.69 27.94 -39.90
C GLY A 695 -25.94 27.97 -39.01
N ALA A 696 -26.59 29.13 -38.82
CA ALA A 696 -27.79 29.22 -37.99
C ALA A 696 -29.02 28.71 -38.76
N TYR A 697 -29.80 27.84 -38.11
CA TYR A 697 -31.02 27.29 -38.69
C TYR A 697 -32.11 27.08 -37.63
N LEU A 698 -33.37 27.18 -38.05
CA LEU A 698 -34.55 26.74 -37.29
C LEU A 698 -35.03 25.35 -37.73
N GLY A 699 -34.60 24.93 -38.91
CA GLY A 699 -34.77 23.59 -39.48
C GLY A 699 -33.86 23.46 -40.71
N TYR A 700 -33.56 22.23 -41.12
CA TYR A 700 -32.77 21.98 -42.33
C TYR A 700 -33.14 20.66 -42.99
N VAL A 701 -32.85 20.53 -44.28
CA VAL A 701 -32.99 19.30 -45.07
C VAL A 701 -31.80 19.18 -46.03
N TYR A 702 -31.22 17.99 -46.16
CA TYR A 702 -30.08 17.78 -47.06
C TYR A 702 -30.55 17.75 -48.52
N VAL A 703 -29.79 18.40 -49.40
CA VAL A 703 -30.16 18.51 -50.82
C VAL A 703 -30.11 17.17 -51.56
N ARG A 704 -29.34 16.21 -51.04
CA ARG A 704 -29.24 14.84 -51.59
C ARG A 704 -30.56 14.07 -51.56
N ASP A 705 -31.54 14.53 -50.77
CA ASP A 705 -32.82 13.86 -50.58
C ASP A 705 -33.82 14.12 -51.74
N GLY A 706 -33.46 14.96 -52.72
CA GLY A 706 -34.25 15.23 -53.94
C GLY A 706 -34.28 16.71 -54.31
N ASN A 707 -34.76 17.09 -55.50
CA ASN A 707 -34.96 18.50 -55.91
C ASN A 707 -36.22 18.56 -56.81
N PRO A 708 -37.35 19.19 -56.40
CA PRO A 708 -37.51 20.02 -55.19
C PRO A 708 -37.66 19.20 -53.89
N LEU A 709 -37.42 19.85 -52.74
CA LEU A 709 -37.60 19.28 -51.39
C LEU A 709 -38.80 19.87 -50.67
N ARG A 710 -39.45 19.02 -49.86
CA ARG A 710 -40.50 19.44 -48.93
C ARG A 710 -39.88 19.96 -47.65
N PHE A 711 -40.14 21.23 -47.36
CA PHE A 711 -39.58 21.92 -46.20
C PHE A 711 -40.69 22.45 -45.30
N ARG A 712 -40.66 22.10 -44.01
CA ARG A 712 -41.68 22.54 -43.05
C ARG A 712 -41.30 23.89 -42.41
N MET A 713 -42.21 24.86 -42.51
CA MET A 713 -42.01 26.21 -41.99
C MET A 713 -42.14 26.26 -40.45
N PRO A 714 -41.45 27.19 -39.78
CA PRO A 714 -41.64 27.50 -38.37
C PRO A 714 -43.09 27.86 -38.01
N VAL A 715 -43.46 27.68 -36.74
CA VAL A 715 -44.81 27.99 -36.24
C VAL A 715 -44.96 29.40 -35.66
N ILE A 716 -43.92 30.24 -35.76
CA ILE A 716 -43.95 31.63 -35.30
C ILE A 716 -44.09 32.54 -36.53
N PRO A 717 -45.09 33.45 -36.58
CA PRO A 717 -45.23 34.37 -37.70
C PRO A 717 -44.11 35.41 -37.67
N GLY A 718 -43.62 35.80 -38.85
CA GLY A 718 -42.50 36.72 -38.96
C GLY A 718 -41.82 36.71 -40.33
N ALA A 719 -40.77 37.51 -40.46
CA ALA A 719 -39.88 37.50 -41.61
C ALA A 719 -38.70 36.55 -41.34
N TYR A 720 -38.41 35.67 -42.29
CA TYR A 720 -37.34 34.69 -42.25
C TYR A 720 -36.60 34.68 -43.59
N GLU A 721 -35.51 33.93 -43.65
CA GLU A 721 -34.76 33.65 -44.88
C GLU A 721 -34.73 32.15 -45.14
N LEU A 722 -35.07 31.73 -46.35
CA LEU A 722 -34.74 30.42 -46.89
C LEU A 722 -33.33 30.50 -47.49
N ARG A 723 -32.44 29.62 -47.04
CA ARG A 723 -31.02 29.61 -47.42
C ARG A 723 -30.64 28.28 -48.02
N TYR A 724 -29.83 28.33 -49.07
CA TYR A 724 -29.05 27.20 -49.55
C TYR A 724 -27.65 27.32 -48.93
N ILE A 725 -27.23 26.30 -48.19
CA ILE A 725 -25.95 26.27 -47.50
C ILE A 725 -25.01 25.27 -48.16
N ASN A 726 -23.78 25.70 -48.40
CA ASN A 726 -22.70 24.80 -48.83
C ASN A 726 -22.29 23.91 -47.66
N GLY A 727 -22.33 22.60 -47.86
CA GLY A 727 -22.02 21.61 -46.82
C GLY A 727 -20.56 21.59 -46.37
N GLN A 728 -19.64 22.08 -47.20
CA GLN A 728 -18.20 22.01 -46.94
C GLN A 728 -17.73 23.00 -45.86
N ASP A 729 -18.27 24.23 -45.88
CA ASP A 729 -17.82 25.34 -45.05
C ASP A 729 -18.95 26.08 -44.33
N ALA A 730 -20.19 25.61 -44.46
CA ALA A 730 -21.41 26.23 -43.93
C ALA A 730 -21.65 27.66 -44.42
N SER A 731 -21.08 28.05 -45.56
CA SER A 731 -21.32 29.34 -46.19
C SER A 731 -22.71 29.38 -46.85
N ILE A 732 -23.33 30.57 -46.83
CA ILE A 732 -24.61 30.82 -47.51
C ILE A 732 -24.32 30.95 -49.01
N ALA A 733 -24.69 29.94 -49.79
CA ALA A 733 -24.57 30.00 -51.25
C ALA A 733 -25.64 30.91 -51.86
N TYR A 734 -26.86 30.86 -51.31
CA TYR A 734 -27.98 31.73 -51.72
C TYR A 734 -28.97 31.94 -50.56
N SER A 735 -29.63 33.10 -50.53
CA SER A 735 -30.67 33.42 -49.54
C SER A 735 -31.85 34.12 -50.21
N GLN A 736 -33.07 33.69 -49.89
CA GLN A 736 -34.33 34.27 -50.35
C GLN A 736 -35.22 34.61 -49.14
N PRO A 737 -35.79 35.82 -49.04
CA PRO A 737 -36.72 36.15 -47.97
C PRO A 737 -38.04 35.38 -48.07
N ILE A 738 -38.59 34.95 -46.93
CA ILE A 738 -39.92 34.36 -46.80
C ILE A 738 -40.69 34.99 -45.63
N SER A 739 -41.96 35.34 -45.87
CA SER A 739 -42.86 35.87 -44.84
C SER A 739 -43.85 34.80 -44.36
N LEU A 740 -43.80 34.46 -43.07
CA LEU A 740 -44.73 33.53 -42.45
C LEU A 740 -45.95 34.27 -41.91
N THR A 741 -47.12 33.88 -42.40
CA THR A 741 -48.41 34.47 -42.04
C THR A 741 -49.13 33.65 -40.98
N ASP A 742 -49.88 34.32 -40.11
CA ASP A 742 -50.66 33.65 -39.07
C ASP A 742 -51.84 32.87 -39.68
N VAL A 743 -52.28 31.82 -38.99
CA VAL A 743 -53.40 30.97 -39.42
C VAL A 743 -54.54 31.13 -38.44
N ALA A 744 -55.70 31.54 -38.94
CA ALA A 744 -56.93 31.57 -38.15
C ALA A 744 -57.56 30.17 -38.11
N VAL A 745 -57.79 29.66 -36.90
CA VAL A 745 -58.46 28.37 -36.67
C VAL A 745 -59.70 28.58 -35.80
N THR A 746 -60.76 27.88 -36.14
CA THR A 746 -62.02 27.80 -35.42
C THR A 746 -62.15 26.41 -34.81
N LEU A 747 -62.47 26.36 -33.51
CA LEU A 747 -62.86 25.15 -32.80
C LEU A 747 -64.35 25.19 -32.51
N THR A 748 -65.05 24.10 -32.86
CA THR A 748 -66.45 23.90 -32.53
C THR A 748 -66.58 22.64 -31.70
N ALA A 749 -66.84 22.82 -30.40
CA ALA A 749 -67.10 21.74 -29.45
C ALA A 749 -68.24 22.16 -28.50
N PRO A 750 -68.84 21.21 -27.77
CA PRO A 750 -69.67 21.52 -26.61
C PRO A 750 -68.95 22.47 -25.63
N THR A 751 -69.68 23.17 -24.76
CA THR A 751 -69.07 24.01 -23.72
C THR A 751 -68.94 23.28 -22.38
N SER A 752 -69.61 22.14 -22.21
CA SER A 752 -69.44 21.25 -21.06
C SER A 752 -69.66 19.78 -21.42
N ALA A 753 -69.08 18.89 -20.61
CA ALA A 753 -69.30 17.43 -20.64
C ALA A 753 -68.83 16.80 -19.33
N LYS A 754 -69.18 15.53 -19.08
CA LYS A 754 -68.79 14.79 -17.88
C LYS A 754 -67.30 14.46 -17.88
N ALA A 755 -66.68 14.42 -16.71
CA ALA A 755 -65.31 13.93 -16.53
C ALA A 755 -65.07 12.56 -17.18
N GLY A 756 -63.92 12.40 -17.84
CA GLY A 756 -63.50 11.17 -18.52
C GLY A 756 -64.37 10.72 -19.71
N SER A 757 -65.20 11.60 -20.29
CA SER A 757 -66.04 11.28 -21.46
C SER A 757 -65.41 11.73 -22.78
N ALA A 758 -65.70 11.00 -23.88
CA ALA A 758 -65.30 11.43 -25.22
C ALA A 758 -66.27 12.50 -25.75
N ILE A 759 -65.72 13.61 -26.26
CA ILE A 759 -66.48 14.66 -26.95
C ILE A 759 -66.07 14.74 -28.42
N SER A 760 -67.02 15.08 -29.29
CA SER A 760 -66.73 15.43 -30.68
C SER A 760 -66.28 16.89 -30.76
N VAL A 761 -65.11 17.12 -31.34
CA VAL A 761 -64.53 18.43 -31.60
C VAL A 761 -64.30 18.59 -33.09
N ARG A 762 -64.87 19.64 -33.68
CA ARG A 762 -64.67 19.98 -35.09
C ARG A 762 -63.73 21.17 -35.23
N HIS A 763 -62.80 21.09 -36.18
CA HIS A 763 -61.88 22.19 -36.51
C HIS A 763 -61.83 22.47 -38.01
N ASP A 764 -61.47 23.70 -38.38
CA ASP A 764 -61.11 24.11 -39.76
C ASP A 764 -59.59 24.36 -39.93
N GLY A 765 -58.82 24.06 -38.88
CA GLY A 765 -57.37 24.25 -38.86
C GLY A 765 -56.61 23.29 -39.80
N PRO A 766 -55.37 23.66 -40.16
CA PRO A 766 -54.58 22.92 -41.13
C PRO A 766 -54.03 21.60 -40.55
N ASP A 767 -54.17 20.50 -41.26
CA ASP A 767 -53.63 19.21 -40.80
C ASP A 767 -52.11 19.08 -41.06
N TYR A 768 -51.31 19.93 -40.43
CA TYR A 768 -49.86 19.83 -40.49
C TYR A 768 -49.36 18.72 -39.56
N ASP A 769 -48.26 18.07 -39.94
CA ASP A 769 -47.70 16.96 -39.16
C ASP A 769 -47.37 17.39 -37.73
N GLY A 770 -47.96 16.75 -36.72
CA GLY A 770 -47.79 17.16 -35.32
C GLY A 770 -48.75 18.25 -34.83
N ASP A 771 -49.74 18.67 -35.62
CA ASP A 771 -50.87 19.46 -35.13
C ASP A 771 -51.85 18.58 -34.34
N TYR A 772 -52.40 19.12 -33.25
CA TYR A 772 -53.31 18.37 -32.37
C TYR A 772 -54.30 19.28 -31.65
N VAL A 773 -55.40 18.67 -31.20
CA VAL A 773 -56.39 19.29 -30.32
C VAL A 773 -56.24 18.70 -28.92
N THR A 774 -56.22 19.55 -27.89
CA THR A 774 -55.95 19.13 -26.51
C THR A 774 -56.77 19.87 -25.46
N PHE A 775 -57.02 19.23 -24.32
CA PHE A 775 -57.43 19.91 -23.08
C PHE A 775 -56.24 20.32 -22.23
N THR A 776 -56.34 21.49 -21.59
CA THR A 776 -55.31 22.05 -20.71
C THR A 776 -55.94 22.80 -19.53
N GLU A 777 -55.18 23.03 -18.47
CA GLU A 777 -55.57 24.00 -17.44
C GLU A 777 -55.61 25.43 -18.00
N VAL A 778 -56.52 26.26 -17.50
CA VAL A 778 -56.65 27.66 -17.93
C VAL A 778 -55.34 28.41 -17.70
N GLY A 779 -54.83 29.07 -18.74
CA GLY A 779 -53.56 29.82 -18.67
C GLY A 779 -52.28 28.98 -18.75
N ALA A 780 -52.35 27.66 -18.97
CA ALA A 780 -51.16 26.83 -19.15
C ALA A 780 -50.34 27.21 -20.40
N ASN A 781 -49.06 26.82 -20.45
CA ASN A 781 -48.17 27.04 -21.60
C ASN A 781 -48.71 26.38 -22.89
N ALA A 782 -48.22 26.82 -24.05
CA ALA A 782 -48.74 26.42 -25.36
C ALA A 782 -48.56 24.92 -25.69
N ASP A 783 -47.57 24.28 -25.10
CA ASP A 783 -47.22 22.86 -25.23
C ASP A 783 -47.86 21.97 -24.16
N ALA A 784 -48.57 22.55 -23.18
CA ALA A 784 -49.26 21.79 -22.15
C ALA A 784 -50.42 20.99 -22.74
N TYR A 785 -50.63 19.78 -22.25
CA TYR A 785 -51.76 18.92 -22.59
C TYR A 785 -52.15 18.03 -21.40
N LEU A 786 -53.43 17.70 -21.30
CA LEU A 786 -53.98 16.69 -20.39
C LEU A 786 -54.41 15.45 -21.19
N THR A 787 -55.19 15.69 -22.24
CA THR A 787 -55.62 14.72 -23.23
C THR A 787 -55.48 15.36 -24.60
N TYR A 788 -55.20 14.58 -25.64
CA TYR A 788 -55.03 15.13 -26.98
C TYR A 788 -55.39 14.12 -28.07
N THR A 789 -55.71 14.65 -29.25
CA THR A 789 -55.95 13.89 -30.48
C THR A 789 -55.29 14.63 -31.64
N TYR A 790 -54.52 13.93 -32.48
CA TYR A 790 -53.87 14.55 -33.64
C TYR A 790 -54.88 14.90 -34.73
N THR A 791 -54.67 16.01 -35.43
CA THR A 791 -55.56 16.50 -36.50
C THR A 791 -55.59 15.57 -37.72
N ARG A 792 -54.57 14.72 -37.87
CA ARG A 792 -54.49 13.73 -38.96
C ARG A 792 -55.59 12.67 -38.92
N GLU A 793 -56.30 12.58 -37.81
CA GLU A 793 -57.48 11.72 -37.65
C GLU A 793 -58.73 12.30 -38.32
N GLY A 794 -58.68 13.54 -38.81
CA GLY A 794 -59.72 14.21 -39.58
C GLY A 794 -60.19 15.52 -38.94
N SER A 795 -61.01 16.28 -39.68
CA SER A 795 -61.54 17.58 -39.20
C SER A 795 -62.59 17.45 -38.08
N GLU A 796 -63.03 16.24 -37.76
CA GLU A 796 -63.88 15.91 -36.62
C GLU A 796 -63.18 14.85 -35.76
N LEU A 797 -62.80 15.25 -34.55
CA LEU A 797 -61.96 14.48 -33.64
C LEU A 797 -62.74 14.03 -32.42
N GLN A 798 -62.47 12.83 -31.92
CA GLN A 798 -62.91 12.41 -30.58
C GLN A 798 -61.81 12.77 -29.58
N VAL A 799 -62.10 13.67 -28.65
CA VAL A 799 -61.16 14.12 -27.63
C VAL A 799 -61.73 13.77 -26.25
N MET A 800 -60.93 13.10 -25.42
CA MET A 800 -61.33 12.74 -24.07
C MET A 800 -61.29 13.97 -23.16
N THR A 801 -62.33 14.24 -22.38
CA THR A 801 -62.27 15.26 -21.34
C THR A 801 -61.40 14.81 -20.16
N PRO A 802 -60.75 15.73 -19.43
CA PRO A 802 -60.05 15.42 -18.17
C PRO A 802 -60.89 14.62 -17.16
N ASP A 803 -60.23 13.85 -16.30
CA ASP A 803 -60.88 12.98 -15.29
C ASP A 803 -61.39 13.72 -14.06
N SER A 804 -61.03 15.00 -13.90
CA SER A 804 -61.45 15.83 -12.76
C SER A 804 -62.42 16.92 -13.21
N PRO A 805 -63.52 17.17 -12.46
CA PRO A 805 -64.39 18.31 -12.70
C PRO A 805 -63.64 19.64 -12.51
N GLY A 806 -63.94 20.62 -13.35
CA GLY A 806 -63.24 21.90 -13.34
C GLY A 806 -63.42 22.73 -14.61
N THR A 807 -62.77 23.90 -14.63
CA THR A 807 -62.70 24.75 -15.84
C THR A 807 -61.38 24.50 -16.56
N TYR A 808 -61.46 24.16 -17.84
CA TYR A 808 -60.33 23.83 -18.70
C TYR A 808 -60.36 24.67 -19.98
N GLU A 809 -59.27 24.67 -20.73
CA GLU A 809 -59.19 25.19 -22.09
C GLU A 809 -59.04 24.02 -23.08
N LEU A 810 -59.94 23.95 -24.05
CA LEU A 810 -59.78 23.15 -25.26
C LEU A 810 -59.00 23.97 -26.29
N ARG A 811 -57.90 23.45 -26.81
CA ARG A 811 -56.95 24.17 -27.65
C ARG A 811 -56.65 23.41 -28.93
N TYR A 812 -56.45 24.17 -30.01
CA TYR A 812 -55.81 23.69 -31.24
C TYR A 812 -54.36 24.16 -31.19
N VAL A 813 -53.42 23.22 -31.29
CA VAL A 813 -52.00 23.49 -31.19
C VAL A 813 -51.31 23.02 -32.47
N THR A 814 -50.53 23.92 -33.09
CA THR A 814 -49.58 23.55 -34.14
C THR A 814 -48.18 23.47 -33.54
N ALA A 815 -47.40 22.45 -33.92
CA ALA A 815 -46.09 22.19 -33.34
C ALA A 815 -45.05 21.80 -34.39
N ASN A 816 -43.95 22.57 -34.45
CA ASN A 816 -42.75 22.28 -35.25
C ASN A 816 -41.51 22.84 -34.53
N GLY A 817 -40.85 22.04 -33.70
CA GLY A 817 -39.78 22.49 -32.79
C GLY A 817 -40.26 23.36 -31.62
N ALA A 818 -41.16 24.32 -31.87
CA ALA A 818 -41.93 25.08 -30.89
C ALA A 818 -43.43 24.79 -31.03
N SER A 819 -44.22 25.08 -29.99
CA SER A 819 -45.69 24.92 -29.98
C SER A 819 -46.41 26.26 -29.98
N ARG A 820 -47.48 26.40 -30.78
CA ARG A 820 -48.33 27.60 -30.83
C ARG A 820 -49.81 27.20 -30.77
N VAL A 821 -50.56 27.87 -29.89
CA VAL A 821 -52.02 27.74 -29.80
C VAL A 821 -52.66 28.62 -30.89
N LEU A 822 -53.35 28.01 -31.86
CA LEU A 822 -54.05 28.73 -32.94
C LEU A 822 -55.51 29.05 -32.61
N ALA A 823 -56.14 28.21 -31.79
CA ALA A 823 -57.50 28.41 -31.31
C ALA A 823 -57.62 27.92 -29.87
N ARG A 824 -58.50 28.57 -29.09
CA ARG A 824 -58.85 28.12 -27.75
C ARG A 824 -60.32 28.37 -27.45
N GLN A 825 -60.92 27.48 -26.67
CA GLN A 825 -62.29 27.56 -26.19
C GLN A 825 -62.30 27.17 -24.70
N THR A 826 -62.96 27.97 -23.86
CA THR A 826 -63.19 27.59 -22.46
C THR A 826 -64.21 26.46 -22.38
N PHE A 827 -63.95 25.47 -21.54
CA PHE A 827 -64.75 24.26 -21.41
C PHE A 827 -64.93 23.88 -19.93
N THR A 828 -66.14 23.49 -19.54
CA THR A 828 -66.45 23.06 -18.17
C THR A 828 -66.59 21.54 -18.11
N VAL A 829 -65.78 20.89 -17.29
CA VAL A 829 -65.92 19.45 -17.00
C VAL A 829 -66.78 19.29 -15.75
N GLU A 830 -67.90 18.58 -15.88
CA GLU A 830 -68.90 18.33 -14.83
C GLU A 830 -68.63 17.05 -14.02
#